data_AF-A0A9E7KNC2-F1
#
_entry.id   AF-A0A9E7KNC2-F1
#
_cell.length_a   1.000
_cell.length_b   1.000
_cell.length_c   1.000
_cell.angle_alpha   90.00
_cell.angle_beta   90.00
_cell.angle_gamma   90.00
#
_symmetry.space_group_name_H-M   'P 1'
#
loop_
_entity.id
_entity.type
_entity.pdbx_description
1 polymer ?
#
loop_
_entity_poly.entity_id
_entity_poly.type
_entity_poly.pdbx_seq_one_letter_code
_entity_poly.pdbx_strand_id
1 'polypeptide(L)'
;ARYLVVATGENDEIVVPEIPGLEGFSGPVVHSSQYRSGSEFKGKSVLVVGCGNSGMEVALDLAEHGAITHIVVRNKFHIVTKEIWVKAIILSRFLPCKVVDTIILLLCHLEFGSLAKYGIRRPAKGPMFLKEHTPVYPVLDCGTVKKIKSGHIKVSPAIKHVEGNDVTFSDGRTQHFDAIVLATGYRSTVKRWLKGDDHLIDEAGMAKQTHPDNWKGRNGLYCAGLARRGIYGSAEDALKIADDIADDYKHRHHQEQGEGEGKKKEKKKKRRTRRSDQILGAAGEEREKRKEGSPGVGMAEGEKRGGERGEESVKLFVGQVPKHMTEEELMDLFKEVALVDEVSIIKDKVTKASRGCCFLICPSRQEADKAVAACHNKRTLPGASSPMQVKYANGEPERLEHKLFIGMLPKNISDTEVAVLFSKYGTIRDLLILRGSQQISKAGCAFLKYETKEQALAALEALNGKHRMEGSSVPLVVKWADTEKERQARRAQKAQSQASSVSNAGSMQQPSIFGALPMGYMSPYNGYGYQPPGAYGLMQYPLASMRNQAAFHNMIPSVNQGLQYPLAYPVDGGHLGDSNGSGHPVNMKTNPAKSSSPTANSGTQIEGPPGANLFIYHIPQEYGDQELSNAFQGFGRVLSAKVFIDKATGVSKCFGFVSYDSPAAAQAAINVMNGFQLGGKKLKVQLKKENKVNHVNGEIRL
;
A
#
# COMPACT_ATOMS: atom_id res chain seq x y z
N ALA A 1 34.20 -3.29 -7.89
CA ALA A 1 33.32 -4.13 -7.04
C ALA A 1 33.22 -5.53 -7.66
N ARG A 2 32.79 -6.56 -6.92
CA ARG A 2 32.61 -7.93 -7.47
C ARG A 2 31.36 -8.07 -8.35
N TYR A 3 30.37 -7.20 -8.09
CA TYR A 3 29.16 -7.04 -8.88
C TYR A 3 28.86 -5.53 -9.05
N LEU A 4 28.15 -5.16 -10.10
CA LEU A 4 27.63 -3.81 -10.33
C LEU A 4 26.22 -3.91 -10.94
N VAL A 5 25.21 -3.41 -10.22
CA VAL A 5 23.82 -3.43 -10.67
C VAL A 5 23.41 -2.01 -11.09
N VAL A 6 23.19 -1.82 -12.38
CA VAL A 6 22.75 -0.55 -12.98
C VAL A 6 21.23 -0.45 -12.84
N ALA A 7 20.78 0.27 -11.82
CA ALA A 7 19.36 0.46 -11.49
C ALA A 7 18.94 1.95 -11.46
N THR A 8 19.64 2.81 -12.20
CA THR A 8 19.38 4.27 -12.27
C THR A 8 18.08 4.65 -12.97
N GLY A 9 17.46 3.71 -13.70
CA GLY A 9 16.25 3.97 -14.48
C GLY A 9 16.48 4.69 -15.81
N GLU A 10 15.40 4.90 -16.54
CA GLU A 10 15.42 5.42 -17.92
C GLU A 10 15.43 6.96 -18.03
N ASN A 11 15.05 7.64 -16.95
CA ASN A 11 14.73 9.06 -16.92
C ASN A 11 15.61 9.77 -15.88
N ASP A 12 16.68 10.43 -16.32
CA ASP A 12 17.61 11.13 -15.44
C ASP A 12 17.83 12.58 -15.89
N GLU A 13 18.47 12.79 -17.05
CA GLU A 13 18.67 14.13 -17.62
C GLU A 13 17.43 14.60 -18.39
N ILE A 14 17.03 15.87 -18.22
CA ILE A 14 15.91 16.48 -18.96
C ILE A 14 16.24 16.61 -20.45
N VAL A 15 15.25 16.38 -21.32
CA VAL A 15 15.39 16.58 -22.77
C VAL A 15 14.75 17.90 -23.17
N VAL A 16 15.55 18.96 -23.26
CA VAL A 16 15.15 20.19 -23.94
C VAL A 16 15.30 19.95 -25.46
N PRO A 17 14.25 20.18 -26.27
CA PRO A 17 14.34 20.05 -27.72
C PRO A 17 15.03 21.26 -28.35
N GLU A 18 15.85 21.03 -29.38
CA GLU A 18 16.27 22.09 -30.29
C GLU A 18 15.03 22.61 -31.05
N ILE A 19 14.57 23.81 -30.69
CA ILE A 19 13.48 24.53 -31.35
C ILE A 19 14.06 25.85 -31.85
N PRO A 20 14.08 26.11 -33.17
CA PRO A 20 14.64 27.35 -33.72
C PRO A 20 14.00 28.59 -33.09
N GLY A 21 14.82 29.47 -32.52
CA GLY A 21 14.40 30.72 -31.89
C GLY A 21 13.88 30.63 -30.45
N LEU A 22 13.83 29.44 -29.82
CA LEU A 22 13.34 29.28 -28.44
C LEU A 22 14.16 30.11 -27.42
N GLU A 23 15.45 30.31 -27.65
CA GLU A 23 16.34 31.18 -26.87
C GLU A 23 15.86 32.65 -26.83
N GLY A 24 15.06 33.08 -27.81
CA GLY A 24 14.48 34.43 -27.91
C GLY A 24 13.07 34.55 -27.32
N PHE A 25 12.52 33.50 -26.71
CA PHE A 25 11.18 33.54 -26.10
C PHE A 25 11.20 34.36 -24.81
N SER A 26 10.38 35.42 -24.73
CA SER A 26 10.45 36.40 -23.63
C SER A 26 9.67 35.99 -22.38
N GLY A 27 8.77 35.02 -22.49
CA GLY A 27 8.09 34.40 -21.35
C GLY A 27 8.91 33.26 -20.70
N PRO A 28 8.46 32.70 -19.57
CA PRO A 28 9.11 31.54 -18.97
C PRO A 28 8.97 30.27 -19.83
N VAL A 29 10.12 29.63 -20.12
CA VAL A 29 10.22 28.26 -20.65
C VAL A 29 10.56 27.31 -19.51
N VAL A 30 9.64 26.43 -19.14
CA VAL A 30 9.75 25.58 -17.92
C VAL A 30 9.69 24.10 -18.29
N HIS A 31 10.65 23.28 -17.86
CA HIS A 31 10.54 21.83 -18.04
C HIS A 31 9.57 21.20 -17.03
N SER A 32 8.87 20.14 -17.43
CA SER A 32 7.90 19.40 -16.60
C SER A 32 8.43 18.87 -15.26
N SER A 33 9.75 18.78 -15.06
CA SER A 33 10.39 18.50 -13.76
C SER A 33 10.29 19.66 -12.75
N GLN A 34 10.24 20.89 -13.25
CA GLN A 34 10.21 22.13 -12.47
C GLN A 34 8.78 22.65 -12.26
N TYR A 35 7.85 22.30 -13.15
CA TYR A 35 6.42 22.60 -13.04
C TYR A 35 5.85 22.19 -11.66
N ARG A 36 4.91 23.01 -11.14
CA ARG A 36 4.29 22.82 -9.82
C ARG A 36 2.76 22.80 -9.86
N SER A 37 2.13 23.79 -10.49
CA SER A 37 0.67 23.89 -10.59
C SER A 37 0.25 24.87 -11.68
N GLY A 38 -0.88 24.60 -12.33
CA GLY A 38 -1.48 25.49 -13.32
C GLY A 38 -1.95 26.83 -12.74
N SER A 39 -2.06 26.94 -11.42
CA SER A 39 -2.46 28.17 -10.71
C SER A 39 -1.55 29.36 -11.01
N GLU A 40 -0.25 29.13 -11.21
CA GLU A 40 0.76 30.14 -11.59
C GLU A 40 0.53 30.71 -13.01
N PHE A 41 -0.34 30.07 -13.79
CA PHE A 41 -0.63 30.35 -15.18
C PHE A 41 -2.10 30.73 -15.44
N LYS A 42 -2.90 30.93 -14.39
CA LYS A 42 -4.31 31.35 -14.51
C LYS A 42 -4.45 32.59 -15.40
N GLY A 43 -5.29 32.50 -16.43
CA GLY A 43 -5.53 33.56 -17.43
C GLY A 43 -4.49 33.67 -18.55
N LYS A 44 -3.33 33.00 -18.44
CA LYS A 44 -2.25 33.05 -19.44
C LYS A 44 -2.46 32.07 -20.59
N SER A 45 -1.97 32.40 -21.78
CA SER A 45 -1.81 31.50 -22.92
C SER A 45 -0.56 30.63 -22.73
N VAL A 46 -0.73 29.31 -22.61
CA VAL A 46 0.37 28.38 -22.31
C VAL A 46 0.46 27.26 -23.33
N LEU A 47 1.66 27.05 -23.86
CA LEU A 47 1.96 25.99 -24.82
C LEU A 47 2.68 24.81 -24.15
N VAL A 48 2.01 23.66 -24.04
CA VAL A 48 2.61 22.42 -23.56
C VAL A 48 3.26 21.67 -24.72
N VAL A 49 4.58 21.55 -24.70
CA VAL A 49 5.37 20.92 -25.76
C VAL A 49 5.58 19.45 -25.42
N GLY A 50 4.70 18.59 -25.94
CA GLY A 50 4.77 17.14 -25.77
C GLY A 50 3.42 16.53 -25.35
N CYS A 51 3.10 15.36 -25.90
CA CYS A 51 1.81 14.69 -25.73
C CYS A 51 1.91 13.31 -25.06
N GLY A 52 2.96 13.07 -24.26
CA GLY A 52 3.04 11.92 -23.36
C GLY A 52 2.19 12.13 -22.09
N ASN A 53 2.21 11.17 -21.16
CA ASN A 53 1.42 11.23 -19.91
C ASN A 53 1.57 12.58 -19.19
N SER A 54 2.79 12.98 -18.83
CA SER A 54 3.04 14.25 -18.12
C SER A 54 2.61 15.49 -18.91
N GLY A 55 2.66 15.47 -20.25
CA GLY A 55 2.18 16.59 -21.06
C GLY A 55 0.65 16.69 -21.07
N MET A 56 -0.03 15.55 -21.08
CA MET A 56 -1.49 15.49 -21.00
C MET A 56 -2.01 15.79 -19.58
N GLU A 57 -1.27 15.43 -18.54
CA GLU A 57 -1.53 15.78 -17.14
C GLU A 57 -1.32 17.29 -16.89
N VAL A 58 -0.18 17.85 -17.33
CA VAL A 58 0.09 19.30 -17.26
C VAL A 58 -0.95 20.10 -18.03
N ALA A 59 -1.33 19.69 -19.24
CA ALA A 59 -2.36 20.38 -20.01
C ALA A 59 -3.75 20.31 -19.34
N LEU A 60 -4.06 19.22 -18.62
CA LEU A 60 -5.29 19.12 -17.82
C LEU A 60 -5.26 20.09 -16.62
N ASP A 61 -4.18 20.08 -15.84
CA ASP A 61 -4.00 20.93 -14.66
C ASP A 61 -4.02 22.43 -15.00
N LEU A 62 -3.34 22.83 -16.08
CA LEU A 62 -3.43 24.19 -16.66
C LEU A 62 -4.88 24.57 -17.01
N ALA A 63 -5.60 23.70 -17.71
CA ALA A 63 -6.98 23.94 -18.15
C ALA A 63 -8.03 23.77 -17.03
N GLU A 64 -7.64 23.31 -15.84
CA GLU A 64 -8.48 23.30 -14.63
C GLU A 64 -8.23 24.53 -13.75
N HIS A 65 -7.01 25.05 -13.72
CA HIS A 65 -6.68 26.32 -13.06
C HIS A 65 -7.01 27.57 -13.89
N GLY A 66 -7.44 27.40 -15.15
CA GLY A 66 -7.95 28.48 -16.00
C GLY A 66 -6.89 29.15 -16.87
N ALA A 67 -5.83 28.44 -17.26
CA ALA A 67 -4.93 28.86 -18.33
C ALA A 67 -5.53 28.54 -19.71
N ILE A 68 -5.28 29.41 -20.70
CA ILE A 68 -5.66 29.21 -22.10
C ILE A 68 -4.67 28.20 -22.70
N THR A 69 -5.03 26.92 -22.63
CA THR A 69 -4.05 25.83 -22.77
C THR A 69 -3.98 25.30 -24.21
N HIS A 70 -2.76 25.19 -24.71
CA HIS A 70 -2.43 24.49 -25.96
C HIS A 70 -1.52 23.29 -25.70
N ILE A 71 -1.62 22.25 -26.52
CA ILE A 71 -0.72 21.08 -26.47
C ILE A 71 -0.21 20.70 -27.86
N VAL A 72 1.09 20.51 -27.99
CA VAL A 72 1.77 20.12 -29.24
C VAL A 72 1.67 18.61 -29.46
N VAL A 73 0.95 18.21 -30.51
CA VAL A 73 0.83 16.80 -30.95
C VAL A 73 1.51 16.63 -32.31
N ARG A 74 2.76 16.13 -32.29
CA ARG A 74 3.54 15.84 -33.51
C ARG A 74 3.44 14.39 -34.01
N ASN A 75 3.27 13.42 -33.09
CA ASN A 75 3.37 11.99 -33.38
C ASN A 75 2.01 11.28 -33.24
N LYS A 76 1.88 10.12 -33.88
CA LYS A 76 0.73 9.21 -33.67
C LYS A 76 0.91 8.48 -32.34
N PHE A 77 -0.12 8.48 -31.48
CA PHE A 77 -0.11 7.75 -30.22
C PHE A 77 -1.51 7.20 -29.87
N HIS A 78 -1.56 6.18 -29.02
CA HIS A 78 -2.84 5.67 -28.48
C HIS A 78 -3.15 6.37 -27.17
N ILE A 79 -4.45 6.58 -26.93
CA ILE A 79 -4.99 7.04 -25.67
C ILE A 79 -5.95 5.97 -25.15
N VAL A 80 -5.83 5.62 -23.87
CA VAL A 80 -6.65 4.64 -23.16
C VAL A 80 -7.04 5.22 -21.80
N THR A 81 -8.17 4.82 -21.21
CA THR A 81 -8.37 5.06 -19.76
C THR A 81 -7.60 4.03 -18.94
N LYS A 82 -7.38 4.32 -17.66
CA LYS A 82 -6.79 3.39 -16.70
C LYS A 82 -7.56 2.07 -16.61
N GLU A 83 -8.88 2.10 -16.69
CA GLU A 83 -9.78 0.95 -16.59
C GLU A 83 -9.68 0.08 -17.85
N ILE A 84 -9.63 0.70 -19.04
CA ILE A 84 -9.40 -0.01 -20.29
C ILE A 84 -8.01 -0.64 -20.30
N TRP A 85 -6.99 0.03 -19.76
CA TRP A 85 -5.63 -0.50 -19.66
C TRP A 85 -5.47 -1.63 -18.63
N VAL A 86 -6.19 -1.59 -17.51
CA VAL A 86 -6.25 -2.71 -16.57
C VAL A 86 -6.96 -3.90 -17.20
N LYS A 87 -8.06 -3.68 -17.93
CA LYS A 87 -8.72 -4.74 -18.72
C LYS A 87 -7.79 -5.34 -19.78
N ALA A 88 -7.00 -4.52 -20.48
CA ALA A 88 -5.98 -4.96 -21.44
C ALA A 88 -5.00 -5.96 -20.80
N ILE A 89 -4.38 -5.57 -19.69
CA ILE A 89 -3.38 -6.39 -18.98
C ILE A 89 -3.99 -7.71 -18.48
N ILE A 90 -5.25 -7.70 -18.02
CA ILE A 90 -5.95 -8.92 -17.59
C ILE A 90 -6.25 -9.83 -18.80
N LEU A 91 -6.79 -9.29 -19.89
CA LEU A 91 -7.17 -10.06 -21.08
C LEU A 91 -5.95 -10.67 -21.79
N SER A 92 -4.80 -9.99 -21.81
CA SER A 92 -3.54 -10.52 -22.36
C SER A 92 -2.99 -11.76 -21.63
N ARG A 93 -3.58 -12.16 -20.49
CA ARG A 93 -3.26 -13.45 -19.83
C ARG A 93 -4.02 -14.64 -20.41
N PHE A 94 -5.04 -14.39 -21.24
CA PHE A 94 -6.00 -15.41 -21.71
C PHE A 94 -6.27 -15.34 -23.22
N LEU A 95 -6.02 -14.20 -23.87
CA LEU A 95 -6.33 -13.95 -25.28
C LEU A 95 -5.11 -13.46 -26.07
N PRO A 96 -4.95 -13.84 -27.36
CA PRO A 96 -3.86 -13.36 -28.21
C PRO A 96 -3.86 -11.83 -28.36
N CYS A 97 -2.67 -11.23 -28.46
CA CYS A 97 -2.51 -9.76 -28.51
C CYS A 97 -3.40 -9.07 -29.55
N LYS A 98 -3.58 -9.64 -30.75
CA LYS A 98 -4.48 -9.09 -31.79
C LYS A 98 -5.94 -8.97 -31.34
N VAL A 99 -6.44 -9.96 -30.59
CA VAL A 99 -7.82 -9.97 -30.08
C VAL A 99 -7.97 -8.92 -28.98
N VAL A 100 -7.00 -8.87 -28.07
CA VAL A 100 -6.95 -7.88 -26.97
C VAL A 100 -6.88 -6.45 -27.51
N ASP A 101 -6.01 -6.18 -28.50
CA ASP A 101 -5.92 -4.87 -29.16
C ASP A 101 -7.23 -4.48 -29.85
N THR A 102 -7.92 -5.43 -30.50
CA THR A 102 -9.22 -5.16 -31.13
C THR A 102 -10.28 -4.77 -30.09
N ILE A 103 -10.34 -5.47 -28.95
CA ILE A 103 -11.24 -5.15 -27.83
C ILE A 103 -10.91 -3.76 -27.25
N ILE A 104 -9.62 -3.45 -27.02
CA ILE A 104 -9.17 -2.15 -26.48
C ILE A 104 -9.53 -1.01 -27.43
N LEU A 105 -9.29 -1.17 -28.73
CA LEU A 105 -9.54 -0.13 -29.72
C LEU A 105 -11.03 0.15 -29.88
N LEU A 106 -11.88 -0.88 -29.75
CA LEU A 106 -13.34 -0.74 -29.67
C LEU A 106 -13.77 0.01 -28.40
N LEU A 107 -13.29 -0.39 -27.21
CA LEU A 107 -13.59 0.32 -25.96
C LEU A 107 -13.14 1.79 -26.01
N CYS A 108 -11.94 2.06 -26.55
CA CYS A 108 -11.44 3.41 -26.76
C CYS A 108 -12.18 4.16 -27.88
N HIS A 109 -12.94 3.50 -28.75
CA HIS A 109 -13.82 4.16 -29.71
C HIS A 109 -15.17 4.52 -29.07
N LEU A 110 -15.72 3.67 -28.20
CA LEU A 110 -16.92 3.97 -27.42
C LEU A 110 -16.68 5.15 -26.46
N GLU A 111 -15.54 5.16 -25.75
CA GLU A 111 -15.19 6.21 -24.77
C GLU A 111 -14.79 7.54 -25.47
N PHE A 112 -13.84 7.48 -26.40
CA PHE A 112 -13.25 8.69 -26.96
C PHE A 112 -13.85 9.12 -28.31
N GLY A 113 -14.50 8.22 -29.05
CA GLY A 113 -14.89 8.44 -30.44
C GLY A 113 -13.68 8.57 -31.37
N SER A 114 -13.86 9.25 -32.50
CA SER A 114 -12.74 9.69 -33.35
C SER A 114 -12.15 11.00 -32.83
N LEU A 115 -10.86 10.96 -32.44
CA LEU A 115 -10.11 12.15 -32.04
C LEU A 115 -9.36 12.82 -33.20
N ALA A 116 -9.44 12.27 -34.42
CA ALA A 116 -8.70 12.76 -35.58
C ALA A 116 -9.05 14.21 -35.97
N LYS A 117 -10.30 14.64 -35.71
CA LYS A 117 -10.75 16.03 -35.90
C LYS A 117 -10.13 17.04 -34.91
N TYR A 118 -9.53 16.55 -33.82
CA TYR A 118 -8.73 17.35 -32.87
C TYR A 118 -7.23 17.12 -33.07
N GLY A 119 -6.78 16.75 -34.28
CA GLY A 119 -5.37 16.50 -34.61
C GLY A 119 -4.78 15.17 -34.10
N ILE A 120 -5.37 14.55 -33.07
CA ILE A 120 -4.86 13.31 -32.45
C ILE A 120 -5.15 12.10 -33.34
N ARG A 121 -4.10 11.49 -33.89
CA ARG A 121 -4.16 10.31 -34.77
C ARG A 121 -3.56 9.08 -34.09
N ARG A 122 -4.26 7.93 -34.15
CA ARG A 122 -3.78 6.65 -33.60
C ARG A 122 -2.74 5.98 -34.53
N PRO A 123 -1.77 5.21 -33.99
CA PRO A 123 -0.92 4.30 -34.76
C PRO A 123 -1.73 3.17 -35.44
N ALA A 124 -1.16 2.57 -36.48
CA ALA A 124 -1.77 1.45 -37.20
C ALA A 124 -1.65 0.10 -36.46
N LYS A 125 -0.64 -0.08 -35.60
CA LYS A 125 -0.50 -1.23 -34.71
C LYS A 125 -1.16 -0.92 -33.36
N GLY A 126 -1.77 -1.91 -32.70
CA GLY A 126 -2.50 -1.72 -31.44
C GLY A 126 -1.60 -1.43 -30.23
N PRO A 127 -2.18 -0.91 -29.12
CA PRO A 127 -1.42 -0.50 -27.93
C PRO A 127 -0.69 -1.63 -27.20
N MET A 128 -1.25 -2.84 -27.14
CA MET A 128 -0.57 -4.01 -26.56
C MET A 128 0.55 -4.50 -27.48
N PHE A 129 0.31 -4.59 -28.80
CA PHE A 129 1.38 -4.94 -29.74
C PHE A 129 2.55 -3.96 -29.62
N LEU A 130 2.28 -2.66 -29.55
CA LEU A 130 3.30 -1.63 -29.39
C LEU A 130 4.05 -1.77 -28.07
N LYS A 131 3.37 -1.99 -26.93
CA LYS A 131 4.02 -2.27 -25.64
C LYS A 131 4.93 -3.52 -25.68
N GLU A 132 4.58 -4.53 -26.46
CA GLU A 132 5.31 -5.80 -26.52
C GLU A 132 6.55 -5.73 -27.44
N HIS A 133 6.48 -4.97 -28.53
CA HIS A 133 7.52 -4.93 -29.57
C HIS A 133 8.29 -3.60 -29.64
N THR A 134 7.90 -2.59 -28.86
CA THR A 134 8.47 -1.23 -28.90
C THR A 134 8.43 -0.60 -27.50
N PRO A 135 9.20 0.48 -27.24
CA PRO A 135 9.10 1.22 -25.98
C PRO A 135 7.86 2.12 -25.86
N VAL A 136 6.93 2.08 -26.82
CA VAL A 136 5.80 3.02 -26.90
C VAL A 136 4.60 2.49 -26.12
N TYR A 137 4.40 3.04 -24.93
CA TYR A 137 3.18 2.85 -24.14
C TYR A 137 2.06 3.78 -24.65
N PRO A 138 0.78 3.39 -24.52
CA PRO A 138 -0.33 4.32 -24.69
C PRO A 138 -0.32 5.37 -23.56
N VAL A 139 -0.91 6.52 -23.85
CA VAL A 139 -1.13 7.57 -22.84
C VAL A 139 -2.39 7.27 -22.06
N LEU A 140 -2.33 7.42 -20.74
CA LEU A 140 -3.46 7.24 -19.84
C LEU A 140 -4.22 8.57 -19.74
N ASP A 141 -5.45 8.63 -20.26
CA ASP A 141 -6.29 9.82 -20.08
C ASP A 141 -6.92 9.85 -18.69
N CYS A 142 -6.83 11.00 -18.05
CA CYS A 142 -7.44 11.31 -16.75
C CYS A 142 -8.49 12.43 -16.85
N GLY A 143 -8.86 12.86 -18.07
CA GLY A 143 -9.79 13.97 -18.32
C GLY A 143 -9.34 14.95 -19.40
N THR A 144 -8.08 14.88 -19.83
CA THR A 144 -7.49 15.76 -20.86
C THR A 144 -8.26 15.65 -22.18
N VAL A 145 -8.66 14.45 -22.61
CA VAL A 145 -9.49 14.26 -23.83
C VAL A 145 -10.86 14.92 -23.69
N LYS A 146 -11.46 14.96 -22.48
CA LYS A 146 -12.72 15.67 -22.22
C LYS A 146 -12.54 17.18 -22.39
N LYS A 147 -11.45 17.75 -21.82
CA LYS A 147 -11.09 19.17 -22.00
C LYS A 147 -10.83 19.50 -23.47
N ILE A 148 -10.09 18.66 -24.21
CA ILE A 148 -9.85 18.81 -25.65
C ILE A 148 -11.16 18.78 -26.46
N LYS A 149 -12.03 17.78 -26.22
CA LYS A 149 -13.36 17.70 -26.85
C LYS A 149 -14.21 18.96 -26.65
N SER A 150 -14.03 19.63 -25.50
CA SER A 150 -14.75 20.86 -25.13
C SER A 150 -14.04 22.17 -25.52
N GLY A 151 -12.90 22.12 -26.21
CA GLY A 151 -12.14 23.30 -26.64
C GLY A 151 -11.31 24.02 -25.56
N HIS A 152 -11.37 23.59 -24.30
CA HIS A 152 -10.59 24.15 -23.19
C HIS A 152 -9.08 23.85 -23.31
N ILE A 153 -8.72 22.79 -24.03
CA ILE A 153 -7.34 22.51 -24.47
C ILE A 153 -7.36 22.45 -26.00
N LYS A 154 -6.54 23.26 -26.65
CA LYS A 154 -6.40 23.28 -28.10
C LYS A 154 -5.19 22.45 -28.53
N VAL A 155 -5.35 21.61 -29.55
CA VAL A 155 -4.25 20.80 -30.10
C VAL A 155 -3.57 21.57 -31.22
N SER A 156 -2.29 21.87 -31.05
CA SER A 156 -1.42 22.46 -32.07
C SER A 156 -0.55 21.37 -32.73
N PRO A 157 -0.18 21.51 -34.02
CA PRO A 157 0.81 20.63 -34.64
C PRO A 157 2.23 20.99 -34.19
N ALA A 158 3.26 20.43 -34.83
CA ALA A 158 4.66 20.67 -34.47
C ALA A 158 5.04 22.16 -34.56
N ILE A 159 5.93 22.61 -33.68
CA ILE A 159 6.52 23.96 -33.76
C ILE A 159 7.50 24.00 -34.94
N LYS A 160 7.49 25.11 -35.69
CA LYS A 160 8.42 25.41 -36.79
C LYS A 160 9.47 26.43 -36.36
N HIS A 161 9.05 27.50 -35.68
CA HIS A 161 9.91 28.58 -35.19
C HIS A 161 9.23 29.30 -34.00
N VAL A 162 10.02 30.00 -33.19
CA VAL A 162 9.58 30.90 -32.12
C VAL A 162 10.27 32.25 -32.32
N GLU A 163 9.51 33.33 -32.31
CA GLU A 163 10.00 34.70 -32.51
C GLU A 163 9.36 35.61 -31.45
N GLY A 164 10.16 36.08 -30.48
CA GLY A 164 9.62 36.67 -29.26
C GLY A 164 8.65 35.71 -28.58
N ASN A 165 7.46 36.20 -28.20
CA ASN A 165 6.39 35.36 -27.63
C ASN A 165 5.52 34.62 -28.66
N ASP A 166 5.74 34.83 -29.97
CA ASP A 166 4.92 34.27 -31.03
C ASP A 166 5.50 32.95 -31.55
N VAL A 167 4.70 31.89 -31.49
CA VAL A 167 5.09 30.53 -31.90
C VAL A 167 4.43 30.21 -33.24
N THR A 168 5.26 29.97 -34.26
CA THR A 168 4.82 29.54 -35.59
C THR A 168 4.83 28.01 -35.68
N PHE A 169 3.70 27.41 -36.05
CA PHE A 169 3.52 25.97 -36.18
C PHE A 169 3.75 25.47 -37.63
N SER A 170 3.86 24.15 -37.79
CA SER A 170 4.17 23.49 -39.06
C SER A 170 3.06 23.56 -40.11
N ASP A 171 1.87 24.04 -39.75
CA ASP A 171 0.76 24.33 -40.66
C ASP A 171 0.70 25.81 -41.07
N GLY A 172 1.71 26.60 -40.71
CA GLY A 172 1.82 28.03 -41.05
C GLY A 172 1.04 28.98 -40.14
N ARG A 173 0.32 28.47 -39.13
CA ARG A 173 -0.34 29.32 -38.13
C ARG A 173 0.66 29.81 -37.08
N THR A 174 0.60 31.09 -36.76
CA THR A 174 1.36 31.73 -35.67
C THR A 174 0.40 32.10 -34.53
N GLN A 175 0.83 31.93 -33.28
CA GLN A 175 0.04 32.31 -32.11
C GLN A 175 0.92 32.75 -30.94
N HIS A 176 0.48 33.77 -30.21
CA HIS A 176 1.09 34.28 -28.98
C HIS A 176 0.94 33.32 -27.78
N PHE A 177 2.02 33.19 -27.01
CA PHE A 177 2.02 32.48 -25.74
C PHE A 177 2.79 33.27 -24.66
N ASP A 178 2.24 33.31 -23.45
CA ASP A 178 2.89 33.91 -22.28
C ASP A 178 3.90 32.96 -21.63
N ALA A 179 3.77 31.65 -21.86
CA ALA A 179 4.65 30.63 -21.30
C ALA A 179 4.70 29.35 -22.14
N ILE A 180 5.84 28.64 -22.07
CA ILE A 180 6.05 27.34 -22.70
C ILE A 180 6.39 26.31 -21.62
N VAL A 181 5.66 25.19 -21.57
CA VAL A 181 5.97 24.06 -20.67
C VAL A 181 6.48 22.88 -21.48
N LEU A 182 7.76 22.56 -21.32
CA LEU A 182 8.41 21.45 -22.01
C LEU A 182 8.07 20.12 -21.31
N ALA A 183 7.15 19.36 -21.91
CA ALA A 183 6.78 18.00 -21.50
C ALA A 183 7.45 16.95 -22.40
N THR A 184 8.71 17.22 -22.75
CA THR A 184 9.51 16.50 -23.75
C THR A 184 10.24 15.28 -23.22
N GLY A 185 10.29 15.10 -21.89
CA GLY A 185 10.76 13.89 -21.23
C GLY A 185 12.22 13.95 -20.83
N TYR A 186 12.82 12.78 -20.67
CA TYR A 186 14.15 12.59 -20.12
C TYR A 186 14.95 11.59 -20.95
N ARG A 187 16.25 11.52 -20.70
CA ARG A 187 17.15 10.51 -21.23
C ARG A 187 17.93 9.82 -20.10
N SER A 188 18.38 8.61 -20.37
CA SER A 188 19.34 7.90 -19.52
C SER A 188 20.73 8.52 -19.68
N THR A 189 21.45 8.64 -18.58
CA THR A 189 22.84 9.11 -18.52
C THR A 189 23.85 7.98 -18.38
N VAL A 190 23.40 6.71 -18.37
CA VAL A 190 24.24 5.54 -18.04
C VAL A 190 25.58 5.53 -18.78
N LYS A 191 25.59 5.75 -20.10
CA LYS A 191 26.82 5.79 -20.92
C LYS A 191 27.81 6.91 -20.57
N ARG A 192 27.42 7.94 -19.81
CA ARG A 192 28.35 9.00 -19.36
C ARG A 192 29.29 8.52 -18.25
N TRP A 193 28.79 7.67 -17.36
CA TRP A 193 29.52 7.20 -16.17
C TRP A 193 29.91 5.73 -16.25
N LEU A 194 29.08 4.88 -16.85
CA LEU A 194 29.38 3.47 -17.11
C LEU A 194 30.22 3.35 -18.40
N LYS A 195 31.54 3.35 -18.23
CA LYS A 195 32.51 3.15 -19.31
C LYS A 195 32.89 1.67 -19.40
N GLY A 196 32.87 1.10 -20.60
CA GLY A 196 33.24 -0.30 -20.82
C GLY A 196 32.18 -1.30 -20.39
N ASP A 197 30.89 -0.99 -20.62
CA ASP A 197 29.85 -2.02 -20.52
C ASP A 197 30.07 -3.11 -21.58
N ASP A 198 29.90 -4.38 -21.21
CA ASP A 198 30.09 -5.56 -22.08
C ASP A 198 28.96 -5.72 -23.12
N HIS A 199 28.71 -4.67 -23.90
CA HIS A 199 27.57 -4.49 -24.80
C HIS A 199 26.19 -4.71 -24.15
N LEU A 200 26.10 -4.57 -22.83
CA LEU A 200 24.82 -4.65 -22.11
C LEU A 200 23.96 -3.40 -22.37
N ILE A 201 24.59 -2.24 -22.56
CA ILE A 201 23.90 -0.95 -22.68
C ILE A 201 24.08 -0.39 -24.10
N ASP A 202 23.01 0.19 -24.66
CA ASP A 202 23.02 0.88 -25.95
C ASP A 202 23.43 2.36 -25.82
N GLU A 203 23.62 3.04 -26.95
CA GLU A 203 24.04 4.46 -26.96
C GLU A 203 22.95 5.43 -26.45
N ALA A 204 21.72 4.96 -26.25
CA ALA A 204 20.65 5.69 -25.58
C ALA A 204 20.65 5.49 -24.04
N GLY A 205 21.58 4.69 -23.50
CA GLY A 205 21.68 4.38 -22.07
C GLY A 205 20.69 3.31 -21.58
N MET A 206 20.22 2.45 -22.48
CA MET A 206 19.19 1.44 -22.26
C MET A 206 19.73 0.02 -22.39
N ALA A 207 18.98 -1.01 -21.99
CA ALA A 207 19.40 -2.40 -22.22
C ALA A 207 19.40 -2.72 -23.73
N LYS A 208 20.57 -3.13 -24.25
CA LYS A 208 20.76 -3.45 -25.69
C LYS A 208 20.08 -4.75 -26.11
N GLN A 209 19.94 -5.70 -25.18
CA GLN A 209 19.28 -6.99 -25.40
C GLN A 209 17.81 -6.91 -24.99
N THR A 210 16.95 -7.65 -25.70
CA THR A 210 15.54 -7.81 -25.33
C THR A 210 15.35 -8.90 -24.27
N HIS A 211 14.18 -8.91 -23.62
CA HIS A 211 13.79 -10.00 -22.73
C HIS A 211 13.79 -11.35 -23.47
N PRO A 212 14.27 -12.46 -22.85
CA PRO A 212 14.53 -12.63 -21.41
C PRO A 212 15.92 -12.23 -20.90
N ASP A 213 16.85 -11.86 -21.78
CA ASP A 213 18.30 -11.76 -21.49
C ASP A 213 18.79 -10.32 -21.22
N ASN A 214 17.87 -9.37 -21.21
CA ASN A 214 18.06 -7.92 -21.08
C ASN A 214 18.75 -7.39 -19.80
N TRP A 215 19.23 -8.25 -18.90
CA TRP A 215 19.55 -7.90 -17.51
C TRP A 215 20.96 -8.30 -17.06
N LYS A 216 21.64 -9.19 -17.78
CA LYS A 216 22.95 -9.75 -17.40
C LYS A 216 24.03 -9.42 -18.43
N GLY A 217 25.07 -8.73 -17.97
CA GLY A 217 26.32 -8.54 -18.71
C GLY A 217 27.36 -9.58 -18.33
N ARG A 218 28.63 -9.31 -18.66
CA ARG A 218 29.78 -10.09 -18.18
C ARG A 218 30.35 -9.45 -16.91
N ASN A 219 31.38 -10.07 -16.33
CA ASN A 219 32.21 -9.46 -15.27
C ASN A 219 31.44 -8.98 -14.03
N GLY A 220 30.26 -9.56 -13.75
CA GLY A 220 29.39 -9.15 -12.64
C GLY A 220 28.58 -7.87 -12.89
N LEU A 221 28.54 -7.36 -14.13
CA LEU A 221 27.67 -6.25 -14.53
C LEU A 221 26.24 -6.73 -14.80
N TYR A 222 25.26 -6.01 -14.27
CA TYR A 222 23.83 -6.25 -14.47
C TYR A 222 23.09 -4.92 -14.71
N CYS A 223 21.90 -4.97 -15.29
CA CYS A 223 20.99 -3.82 -15.33
C CYS A 223 19.54 -4.20 -15.04
N ALA A 224 18.86 -3.38 -14.23
CA ALA A 224 17.47 -3.58 -13.83
C ALA A 224 16.59 -2.46 -14.36
N GLY A 225 15.52 -2.80 -15.07
CA GLY A 225 14.52 -1.84 -15.55
C GLY A 225 14.92 -1.02 -16.79
N LEU A 226 16.15 -1.14 -17.30
CA LEU A 226 16.58 -0.46 -18.54
C LEU A 226 16.02 -1.09 -19.82
N ALA A 227 15.27 -2.19 -19.72
CA ALA A 227 14.65 -2.91 -20.83
C ALA A 227 13.27 -2.37 -21.26
N ARG A 228 12.82 -1.23 -20.70
CA ARG A 228 11.56 -0.55 -21.07
C ARG A 228 10.26 -1.36 -20.88
N ARG A 229 10.33 -2.45 -20.10
CA ARG A 229 9.19 -3.33 -19.75
C ARG A 229 8.38 -2.82 -18.54
N GLY A 230 8.64 -1.58 -18.11
CA GLY A 230 7.97 -0.93 -16.97
C GLY A 230 8.30 -1.57 -15.62
N ILE A 231 7.58 -1.17 -14.57
CA ILE A 231 7.87 -1.58 -13.19
C ILE A 231 7.82 -3.10 -12.96
N TYR A 232 6.95 -3.82 -13.68
CA TYR A 232 6.88 -5.28 -13.62
C TYR A 232 8.09 -5.95 -14.26
N GLY A 233 8.58 -5.44 -15.39
CA GLY A 233 9.84 -5.90 -15.98
C GLY A 233 11.03 -5.58 -15.09
N SER A 234 11.08 -4.37 -14.52
CA SER A 234 12.12 -3.95 -13.59
C SER A 234 12.22 -4.85 -12.34
N ALA A 235 11.07 -5.31 -11.83
CA ALA A 235 10.99 -6.27 -10.74
C ALA A 235 11.41 -7.69 -11.15
N GLU A 236 11.08 -8.12 -12.36
CA GLU A 236 11.51 -9.40 -12.93
C GLU A 236 13.04 -9.43 -13.13
N ASP A 237 13.61 -8.35 -13.68
CA ASP A 237 15.06 -8.16 -13.83
C ASP A 237 15.74 -8.24 -12.45
N ALA A 238 15.24 -7.48 -11.46
CA ALA A 238 15.81 -7.44 -10.13
C ALA A 238 15.79 -8.80 -9.39
N LEU A 239 14.75 -9.61 -9.59
CA LEU A 239 14.71 -10.99 -9.06
C LEU A 239 15.77 -11.88 -9.71
N LYS A 240 15.86 -11.88 -11.04
CA LYS A 240 16.88 -12.65 -11.79
C LYS A 240 18.30 -12.28 -11.39
N ILE A 241 18.58 -10.99 -11.20
CA ILE A 241 19.87 -10.48 -10.72
C ILE A 241 20.18 -10.99 -9.31
N ALA A 242 19.19 -10.98 -8.41
CA ALA A 242 19.38 -11.46 -7.04
C ALA A 242 19.63 -12.98 -6.98
N ASP A 243 18.89 -13.78 -7.75
CA ASP A 243 19.07 -15.23 -7.83
C ASP A 243 20.44 -15.61 -8.41
N ASP A 244 20.85 -14.96 -9.51
CA ASP A 244 22.14 -15.20 -10.18
C ASP A 244 23.35 -14.86 -9.28
N ILE A 245 23.27 -13.73 -8.57
CA ILE A 245 24.27 -13.33 -7.57
C ILE A 245 24.29 -14.33 -6.39
N ALA A 246 23.13 -14.81 -5.95
CA ALA A 246 23.04 -15.76 -4.84
C ALA A 246 23.65 -17.13 -5.20
N ASP A 247 23.47 -17.61 -6.42
CA ASP A 247 24.04 -18.89 -6.87
C ASP A 247 25.56 -18.80 -7.11
N ASP A 248 26.05 -17.72 -7.73
CA ASP A 248 27.49 -17.43 -7.86
C ASP A 248 28.17 -17.23 -6.48
N TYR A 249 27.45 -16.74 -5.47
CA TYR A 249 27.92 -16.70 -4.09
C TYR A 249 28.01 -18.11 -3.46
N LYS A 250 26.96 -18.94 -3.58
CA LYS A 250 26.93 -20.32 -3.06
C LYS A 250 28.04 -21.19 -3.67
N HIS A 251 28.17 -21.18 -5.00
CA HIS A 251 29.14 -22.01 -5.72
C HIS A 251 30.58 -21.78 -5.25
N ARG A 252 30.94 -20.52 -4.99
CA ARG A 252 32.32 -20.18 -4.57
C ARG A 252 32.54 -20.37 -3.08
N HIS A 253 31.53 -20.21 -2.22
CA HIS A 253 31.61 -20.66 -0.82
C HIS A 253 31.92 -22.17 -0.74
N HIS A 254 31.29 -22.99 -1.57
CA HIS A 254 31.61 -24.43 -1.63
C HIS A 254 33.03 -24.72 -2.16
N GLN A 255 33.53 -23.95 -3.13
CA GLN A 255 34.92 -24.07 -3.61
C GLN A 255 35.94 -23.63 -2.54
N GLU A 256 35.74 -22.48 -1.89
CA GLU A 256 36.62 -21.93 -0.86
C GLU A 256 36.68 -22.86 0.38
N GLN A 257 35.55 -23.47 0.77
CA GLN A 257 35.50 -24.49 1.82
C GLN A 257 36.19 -25.80 1.39
N GLY A 258 36.00 -26.26 0.15
CA GLY A 258 36.66 -27.45 -0.40
C GLY A 258 38.18 -27.30 -0.49
N GLU A 259 38.68 -26.14 -0.91
CA GLU A 259 40.11 -25.83 -0.87
C GLU A 259 40.64 -25.72 0.57
N GLY A 260 39.86 -25.15 1.49
CA GLY A 260 40.21 -25.08 2.92
C GLY A 260 40.39 -26.46 3.55
N GLU A 261 39.51 -27.41 3.20
CA GLU A 261 39.62 -28.83 3.52
C GLU A 261 40.89 -29.47 2.91
N GLY A 262 41.14 -29.24 1.61
CA GLY A 262 42.32 -29.75 0.92
C GLY A 262 43.63 -29.27 1.54
N LYS A 263 43.76 -27.95 1.76
CA LYS A 263 44.91 -27.30 2.41
C LYS A 263 45.08 -27.74 3.88
N LYS A 264 43.99 -28.03 4.60
CA LYS A 264 44.03 -28.68 5.94
C LYS A 264 44.54 -30.11 5.86
N LYS A 265 44.04 -30.93 4.93
CA LYS A 265 44.47 -32.33 4.72
C LYS A 265 45.95 -32.41 4.33
N GLU A 266 46.42 -31.51 3.46
CA GLU A 266 47.83 -31.42 3.07
C GLU A 266 48.74 -30.97 4.24
N LYS A 267 48.35 -29.92 4.99
CA LYS A 267 49.06 -29.52 6.22
C LYS A 267 49.09 -30.66 7.26
N LYS A 268 48.03 -31.47 7.37
CA LYS A 268 47.97 -32.65 8.25
C LYS A 268 48.85 -33.81 7.76
N LYS A 269 49.04 -33.96 6.43
CA LYS A 269 50.01 -34.90 5.83
C LYS A 269 51.46 -34.45 6.07
N LYS A 270 51.80 -33.19 5.77
CA LYS A 270 53.14 -32.59 6.05
C LYS A 270 53.49 -32.58 7.54
N ARG A 271 52.51 -32.37 8.44
CA ARG A 271 52.70 -32.53 9.91
C ARG A 271 52.88 -34.00 10.33
N ARG A 272 52.30 -34.98 9.62
CA ARG A 272 52.55 -36.40 9.89
C ARG A 272 53.99 -36.79 9.54
N THR A 273 54.47 -36.42 8.35
CA THR A 273 55.86 -36.68 7.93
C THR A 273 56.87 -36.11 8.94
N ARG A 274 56.78 -34.80 9.24
CA ARG A 274 57.68 -34.17 10.23
C ARG A 274 57.61 -34.78 11.63
N ARG A 275 56.49 -35.42 12.01
CA ARG A 275 56.36 -36.08 13.32
C ARG A 275 56.92 -37.51 13.32
N SER A 276 57.13 -38.13 12.16
CA SER A 276 57.98 -39.32 12.04
C SER A 276 59.43 -38.94 12.34
N ASP A 277 59.92 -37.91 11.65
CA ASP A 277 61.31 -37.44 11.72
C ASP A 277 61.68 -36.93 13.13
N GLN A 278 60.72 -36.29 13.82
CA GLN A 278 60.92 -35.67 15.14
C GLN A 278 60.65 -36.59 16.34
N ILE A 279 60.41 -37.90 16.15
CA ILE A 279 60.31 -38.88 17.25
C ILE A 279 61.64 -39.62 17.49
N LEU A 280 62.63 -39.44 16.63
CA LEU A 280 63.98 -40.02 16.74
C LEU A 280 65.05 -39.05 17.30
N GLY A 281 64.66 -37.92 17.90
CA GLY A 281 65.63 -36.92 18.39
C GLY A 281 65.17 -36.12 19.61
N ALA A 282 66.13 -35.89 20.51
CA ALA A 282 66.08 -35.01 21.68
C ALA A 282 65.06 -35.36 22.79
N ALA A 283 65.53 -36.12 23.78
CA ALA A 283 65.25 -35.79 25.18
C ALA A 283 66.28 -34.75 25.66
N GLY A 284 65.88 -33.82 26.53
CA GLY A 284 66.78 -32.81 27.12
C GLY A 284 66.03 -31.57 27.63
N GLU A 285 66.18 -31.30 28.94
CA GLU A 285 66.22 -30.02 29.69
C GLU A 285 65.32 -28.84 29.22
N GLU A 286 64.30 -28.42 29.98
CA GLU A 286 64.30 -27.60 31.23
C GLU A 286 64.39 -26.07 31.02
N ARG A 287 63.47 -25.33 31.69
CA ARG A 287 63.52 -23.94 32.27
C ARG A 287 64.17 -22.77 31.45
N GLU A 288 63.71 -21.51 31.49
CA GLU A 288 63.16 -20.76 32.64
C GLU A 288 62.38 -19.44 32.29
N LYS A 289 61.55 -18.96 33.25
CA LYS A 289 61.15 -17.57 33.63
C LYS A 289 60.87 -16.40 32.62
N ARG A 290 59.71 -15.75 32.91
CA ARG A 290 59.44 -14.28 33.14
C ARG A 290 58.85 -13.38 32.01
N LYS A 291 58.55 -12.13 32.40
CA LYS A 291 57.48 -11.20 31.94
C LYS A 291 58.04 -9.95 31.20
N GLU A 292 57.09 -9.11 30.75
CA GLU A 292 57.17 -7.71 30.26
C GLU A 292 57.37 -7.59 28.73
N GLY A 293 56.85 -6.56 28.04
CA GLY A 293 55.98 -5.44 28.44
C GLY A 293 55.35 -4.74 27.22
N SER A 294 54.42 -3.80 27.44
CA SER A 294 53.84 -2.90 26.42
C SER A 294 54.55 -1.52 26.47
N PRO A 295 54.27 -0.50 25.60
CA PRO A 295 53.20 -0.38 24.61
C PRO A 295 53.62 0.17 23.22
N GLY A 296 52.63 0.42 22.35
CA GLY A 296 52.76 1.24 21.14
C GLY A 296 51.42 1.93 20.81
N VAL A 297 51.46 3.22 20.47
CA VAL A 297 50.27 4.07 20.22
C VAL A 297 50.26 4.54 18.75
N GLY A 298 49.08 4.63 18.15
CA GLY A 298 48.86 5.24 16.83
C GLY A 298 47.47 5.85 16.74
N MET A 299 47.35 7.03 16.11
CA MET A 299 46.10 7.79 15.94
C MET A 299 45.59 7.78 14.50
N ALA A 300 44.27 7.64 14.34
CA ALA A 300 43.42 8.15 13.24
C ALA A 300 41.97 8.01 13.74
N GLU A 301 41.23 9.08 14.02
CA GLU A 301 40.46 9.92 13.08
C GLU A 301 39.31 9.20 12.32
N GLY A 302 38.08 9.69 12.51
CA GLY A 302 37.29 10.12 11.34
C GLY A 302 36.00 9.40 10.93
N GLU A 303 35.62 8.24 11.48
CA GLU A 303 34.43 7.52 10.97
C GLU A 303 33.07 7.92 11.58
N LYS A 304 32.13 8.33 10.71
CA LYS A 304 30.71 8.50 11.04
C LYS A 304 30.03 7.14 11.22
N ARG A 305 29.89 6.70 12.47
CA ARG A 305 29.21 5.45 12.84
C ARG A 305 27.72 5.46 12.49
N GLY A 306 27.37 4.87 11.35
CA GLY A 306 26.04 4.28 11.16
C GLY A 306 26.01 2.93 11.88
N GLY A 307 25.51 2.90 13.12
CA GLY A 307 25.51 1.68 13.94
C GLY A 307 24.59 0.59 13.39
N GLU A 308 25.09 -0.65 13.33
CA GLU A 308 24.24 -1.82 13.16
C GLU A 308 23.33 -1.96 14.39
N ARG A 309 22.03 -2.23 14.18
CA ARG A 309 21.09 -2.36 15.31
C ARG A 309 21.32 -3.67 16.04
N GLY A 310 21.61 -3.60 17.33
CA GLY A 310 21.50 -4.76 18.21
C GLY A 310 20.05 -5.30 18.21
N GLU A 311 19.90 -6.63 18.14
CA GLU A 311 18.60 -7.33 18.07
C GLU A 311 17.72 -7.22 19.34
N GLU A 312 18.16 -6.43 20.31
CA GLU A 312 17.56 -6.19 21.63
C GLU A 312 16.99 -4.76 21.74
N SER A 313 17.35 -3.87 20.79
CA SER A 313 17.03 -2.45 20.84
C SER A 313 15.52 -2.17 20.81
N VAL A 314 15.05 -1.39 21.79
CA VAL A 314 13.64 -1.06 22.03
C VAL A 314 13.36 0.38 21.61
N LYS A 315 12.30 0.57 20.81
CA LYS A 315 11.92 1.87 20.28
C LYS A 315 10.79 2.53 21.09
N LEU A 316 11.06 3.73 21.60
CA LEU A 316 10.08 4.60 22.24
C LEU A 316 9.69 5.76 21.32
N PHE A 317 8.48 6.27 21.47
CA PHE A 317 7.99 7.53 20.90
C PHE A 317 7.86 8.57 22.01
N VAL A 318 8.26 9.81 21.74
CA VAL A 318 8.13 10.95 22.66
C VAL A 318 7.35 12.07 21.97
N GLY A 319 6.17 12.39 22.50
CA GLY A 319 5.41 13.58 22.12
C GLY A 319 5.65 14.78 23.04
N GLN A 320 5.24 15.98 22.61
CA GLN A 320 5.39 17.26 23.33
C GLN A 320 6.86 17.71 23.48
N VAL A 321 7.64 17.53 22.41
CA VAL A 321 9.00 18.08 22.27
C VAL A 321 8.92 19.49 21.68
N PRO A 322 9.63 20.51 22.20
CA PRO A 322 9.69 21.84 21.59
C PRO A 322 10.24 21.79 20.16
N LYS A 323 9.66 22.57 19.24
CA LYS A 323 10.02 22.50 17.80
C LYS A 323 11.45 22.97 17.47
N HIS A 324 12.08 23.71 18.38
CA HIS A 324 13.44 24.24 18.23
C HIS A 324 14.51 23.29 18.80
N MET A 325 14.13 22.30 19.62
CA MET A 325 15.06 21.42 20.32
C MET A 325 15.74 20.44 19.35
N THR A 326 17.01 20.16 19.58
CA THR A 326 17.88 19.33 18.74
C THR A 326 17.93 17.87 19.20
N GLU A 327 18.49 17.00 18.35
CA GLU A 327 18.69 15.58 18.67
C GLU A 327 19.76 15.38 19.76
N GLU A 328 20.73 16.28 19.87
CA GLU A 328 21.79 16.28 20.89
C GLU A 328 21.26 16.70 22.27
N GLU A 329 20.52 17.82 22.35
CA GLU A 329 19.87 18.28 23.59
C GLU A 329 18.89 17.24 24.16
N LEU A 330 18.15 16.55 23.28
CA LEU A 330 17.27 15.45 23.69
C LEU A 330 18.05 14.22 24.15
N MET A 331 19.14 13.88 23.48
CA MET A 331 20.01 12.76 23.86
C MET A 331 20.54 12.95 25.28
N ASP A 332 21.04 14.15 25.60
CA ASP A 332 21.57 14.46 26.94
C ASP A 332 20.46 14.52 28.01
N LEU A 333 19.30 15.09 27.69
CA LEU A 333 18.11 15.08 28.56
C LEU A 333 17.66 13.67 28.97
N PHE A 334 17.79 12.68 28.08
CA PHE A 334 17.42 11.30 28.37
C PHE A 334 18.56 10.46 28.98
N LYS A 335 19.83 10.76 28.70
CA LYS A 335 21.00 10.15 29.38
C LYS A 335 20.98 10.32 30.91
N GLU A 336 20.41 11.41 31.42
CA GLU A 336 20.19 11.62 32.86
C GLU A 336 19.31 10.53 33.53
N VAL A 337 18.55 9.77 32.72
CA VAL A 337 17.42 8.94 33.17
C VAL A 337 17.55 7.47 32.76
N ALA A 338 18.06 7.21 31.56
CA ALA A 338 18.20 5.87 30.98
C ALA A 338 19.29 5.86 29.90
N LEU A 339 19.87 4.70 29.61
CA LEU A 339 20.80 4.61 28.48
C LEU A 339 20.03 4.63 27.15
N VAL A 340 20.45 5.49 26.23
CA VAL A 340 19.87 5.71 24.91
C VAL A 340 20.97 5.57 23.86
N ASP A 341 20.66 4.88 22.76
CA ASP A 341 21.58 4.64 21.64
C ASP A 341 21.40 5.69 20.53
N GLU A 342 20.15 6.07 20.24
CA GLU A 342 19.78 6.99 19.15
C GLU A 342 18.57 7.85 19.53
N VAL A 343 18.60 9.14 19.15
CA VAL A 343 17.42 10.03 19.12
C VAL A 343 17.17 10.48 17.70
N SER A 344 15.91 10.44 17.26
CA SER A 344 15.50 10.81 15.91
C SER A 344 14.24 11.69 15.94
N ILE A 345 14.36 12.99 15.65
CA ILE A 345 13.23 13.92 15.62
C ILE A 345 12.40 13.69 14.36
N ILE A 346 11.09 13.55 14.53
CA ILE A 346 10.16 13.39 13.42
C ILE A 346 9.96 14.76 12.76
N LYS A 347 10.76 15.01 11.73
CA LYS A 347 10.70 16.22 10.89
C LYS A 347 9.66 16.04 9.78
N ASP A 348 9.04 17.15 9.37
CA ASP A 348 8.13 17.14 8.21
C ASP A 348 8.90 16.85 6.91
N LYS A 349 8.26 16.10 5.99
CA LYS A 349 8.96 15.61 4.78
C LYS A 349 9.29 16.73 3.79
N VAL A 350 8.46 17.78 3.75
CA VAL A 350 8.56 18.90 2.79
C VAL A 350 9.33 20.06 3.42
N THR A 351 8.86 20.53 4.58
CA THR A 351 9.37 21.74 5.24
C THR A 351 10.57 21.50 6.16
N LYS A 352 10.93 20.24 6.43
CA LYS A 352 11.98 19.82 7.38
C LYS A 352 11.80 20.27 8.85
N ALA A 353 10.77 21.04 9.15
CA ALA A 353 10.46 21.51 10.50
C ALA A 353 10.11 20.34 11.45
N SER A 354 10.47 20.46 12.73
CA SER A 354 10.09 19.48 13.76
C SER A 354 8.57 19.40 13.93
N ARG A 355 8.03 18.18 13.98
CA ARG A 355 6.60 17.93 14.27
C ARG A 355 6.26 17.97 15.77
N GLY A 356 7.23 18.30 16.63
CA GLY A 356 7.06 18.33 18.09
C GLY A 356 7.10 16.95 18.76
N CYS A 357 7.78 16.00 18.11
CA CYS A 357 7.96 14.64 18.61
C CYS A 357 9.23 13.99 18.05
N CYS A 358 9.78 13.02 18.79
CA CYS A 358 10.92 12.21 18.38
C CYS A 358 10.67 10.72 18.67
N PHE A 359 11.58 9.88 18.18
CA PHE A 359 11.77 8.54 18.70
C PHE A 359 13.07 8.48 19.52
N LEU A 360 13.09 7.63 20.53
CA LEU A 360 14.30 7.16 21.21
C LEU A 360 14.51 5.69 20.87
N ILE A 361 15.76 5.27 20.81
CA ILE A 361 16.16 3.86 20.79
C ILE A 361 16.97 3.59 22.06
N CYS A 362 16.53 2.63 22.87
CA CYS A 362 17.23 2.17 24.05
C CYS A 362 17.80 0.76 23.80
N PRO A 363 18.96 0.40 24.37
CA PRO A 363 19.63 -0.87 24.09
C PRO A 363 18.87 -2.08 24.65
N SER A 364 18.01 -1.85 25.65
CA SER A 364 17.22 -2.89 26.30
C SER A 364 15.85 -2.38 26.72
N ARG A 365 14.95 -3.33 27.01
CA ARG A 365 13.65 -3.04 27.62
C ARG A 365 13.75 -2.36 28.99
N GLN A 366 14.77 -2.70 29.79
CA GLN A 366 14.92 -2.13 31.14
C GLN A 366 15.22 -0.62 31.08
N GLU A 367 16.06 -0.19 30.14
CA GLU A 367 16.31 1.24 29.91
C GLU A 367 15.07 1.94 29.32
N ALA A 368 14.33 1.27 28.43
CA ALA A 368 13.08 1.80 27.90
C ALA A 368 12.01 1.99 29.00
N ASP A 369 11.88 1.03 29.93
CA ASP A 369 10.95 1.12 31.06
C ASP A 369 11.38 2.23 32.05
N LYS A 370 12.68 2.45 32.30
CA LYS A 370 13.18 3.63 33.06
C LYS A 370 12.78 4.95 32.39
N ALA A 371 13.06 5.09 31.09
CA ALA A 371 12.75 6.31 30.33
C ALA A 371 11.24 6.63 30.33
N VAL A 372 10.38 5.61 30.20
CA VAL A 372 8.93 5.78 30.35
C VAL A 372 8.57 6.17 31.79
N ALA A 373 9.05 5.42 32.80
CA ALA A 373 8.66 5.61 34.19
C ALA A 373 9.06 6.98 34.77
N ALA A 374 10.19 7.55 34.34
CA ALA A 374 10.68 8.83 34.84
C ALA A 374 10.22 10.04 34.01
N CYS A 375 10.10 9.93 32.68
CA CYS A 375 9.78 11.08 31.82
C CYS A 375 8.31 11.14 31.37
N HIS A 376 7.55 10.04 31.34
CA HIS A 376 6.15 10.07 30.87
C HIS A 376 5.26 10.91 31.80
N ASN A 377 4.67 11.97 31.24
CA ASN A 377 3.80 12.94 31.93
C ASN A 377 4.44 13.63 33.16
N LYS A 378 5.77 13.57 33.32
CA LYS A 378 6.49 14.04 34.52
C LYS A 378 7.42 15.22 34.28
N ARG A 379 8.03 15.32 33.10
CA ARG A 379 8.95 16.41 32.73
C ARG A 379 8.33 17.27 31.64
N THR A 380 8.13 18.56 31.89
CA THR A 380 7.73 19.55 30.88
C THR A 380 8.97 20.28 30.41
N LEU A 381 9.15 20.39 29.10
CA LEU A 381 10.30 21.07 28.51
C LEU A 381 10.04 22.58 28.35
N PRO A 382 11.08 23.44 28.44
CA PRO A 382 10.94 24.85 28.13
C PRO A 382 10.33 25.07 26.74
N GLY A 383 9.25 25.86 26.66
CA GLY A 383 8.52 26.08 25.41
C GLY A 383 7.61 24.94 24.94
N ALA A 384 7.44 23.86 25.72
CA ALA A 384 6.37 22.88 25.51
C ALA A 384 5.11 23.27 26.31
N SER A 385 3.93 23.18 25.69
CA SER A 385 2.64 23.50 26.32
C SER A 385 2.04 22.33 27.12
N SER A 386 2.78 21.24 27.32
CA SER A 386 2.35 20.04 28.05
C SER A 386 3.57 19.18 28.43
N PRO A 387 3.47 18.34 29.48
CA PRO A 387 4.49 17.35 29.82
C PRO A 387 4.82 16.37 28.68
N MET A 388 6.06 15.87 28.64
CA MET A 388 6.51 14.91 27.63
C MET A 388 5.73 13.60 27.66
N GLN A 389 5.35 13.12 26.47
CA GLN A 389 4.60 11.87 26.31
C GLN A 389 5.47 10.73 25.79
N VAL A 390 6.35 10.20 26.66
CA VAL A 390 7.16 8.99 26.40
C VAL A 390 6.29 7.73 26.44
N LYS A 391 6.26 6.93 25.36
CA LYS A 391 5.48 5.68 25.25
C LYS A 391 6.22 4.67 24.36
N TYR A 392 5.93 3.38 24.52
CA TYR A 392 6.38 2.35 23.56
C TYR A 392 5.88 2.63 22.14
N ALA A 393 6.69 2.34 21.13
CA ALA A 393 6.28 2.45 19.73
C ALA A 393 5.22 1.39 19.36
N ASN A 394 4.37 1.71 18.37
CA ASN A 394 3.25 0.88 17.95
C ASN A 394 3.71 -0.48 17.35
N GLY A 395 3.62 -1.54 18.14
CA GLY A 395 3.94 -2.93 17.76
C GLY A 395 5.02 -3.58 18.63
N GLU A 396 5.90 -2.76 19.23
CA GLU A 396 6.99 -3.23 20.08
C GLU A 396 6.57 -4.12 21.26
N PRO A 397 5.52 -3.80 22.05
CA PRO A 397 5.16 -4.66 23.19
C PRO A 397 4.58 -6.03 22.78
N GLU A 398 4.03 -6.16 21.57
CA GLU A 398 3.55 -7.46 21.04
C GLU A 398 4.73 -8.29 20.49
N ARG A 399 5.73 -7.63 19.87
CA ARG A 399 7.01 -8.23 19.45
C ARG A 399 7.86 -8.70 20.64
N LEU A 400 7.73 -8.06 21.80
CA LEU A 400 8.42 -8.43 23.04
C LEU A 400 7.78 -9.63 23.76
N GLU A 401 6.65 -10.16 23.28
CA GLU A 401 6.15 -11.46 23.72
C GLU A 401 6.89 -12.58 22.96
N HIS A 402 7.56 -13.48 23.66
CA HIS A 402 8.37 -14.56 23.07
C HIS A 402 7.51 -15.70 22.49
N LYS A 403 6.65 -15.36 21.51
CA LYS A 403 5.58 -16.19 20.97
C LYS A 403 5.94 -16.72 19.59
N LEU A 404 5.96 -18.05 19.47
CA LEU A 404 6.21 -18.80 18.27
C LEU A 404 4.90 -19.31 17.67
N PHE A 405 4.88 -19.41 16.33
CA PHE A 405 3.94 -20.21 15.56
C PHE A 405 4.63 -21.52 15.16
N ILE A 406 3.94 -22.64 15.41
CA ILE A 406 4.37 -23.99 15.07
C ILE A 406 3.39 -24.53 14.02
N GLY A 407 3.87 -24.83 12.82
CA GLY A 407 3.10 -25.40 11.72
C GLY A 407 3.55 -26.80 11.32
N MET A 408 2.72 -27.50 10.54
CA MET A 408 2.92 -28.87 10.08
C MET A 408 2.92 -29.92 11.22
N LEU A 409 2.14 -29.66 12.27
CA LEU A 409 1.86 -30.64 13.31
C LEU A 409 0.91 -31.74 12.79
N PRO A 410 1.05 -33.00 13.23
CA PRO A 410 0.08 -34.06 12.92
C PRO A 410 -1.35 -33.68 13.35
N LYS A 411 -2.36 -34.11 12.58
CA LYS A 411 -3.77 -33.76 12.85
C LYS A 411 -4.30 -34.30 14.19
N ASN A 412 -3.70 -35.39 14.68
CA ASN A 412 -4.15 -36.13 15.85
C ASN A 412 -3.28 -35.87 17.11
N ILE A 413 -2.30 -34.96 17.03
CA ILE A 413 -1.33 -34.73 18.11
C ILE A 413 -2.00 -34.24 19.40
N SER A 414 -1.55 -34.73 20.56
CA SER A 414 -1.96 -34.21 21.87
C SER A 414 -1.17 -32.95 22.29
N ASP A 415 -1.78 -32.15 23.16
CA ASP A 415 -1.14 -30.98 23.76
C ASP A 415 0.08 -31.39 24.63
N THR A 416 -0.01 -32.57 25.24
CA THR A 416 1.08 -33.24 25.97
C THR A 416 2.29 -33.59 25.10
N GLU A 417 2.11 -34.12 23.89
CA GLU A 417 3.23 -34.42 22.98
C GLU A 417 3.99 -33.16 22.56
N VAL A 418 3.26 -32.08 22.23
CA VAL A 418 3.88 -30.79 21.89
C VAL A 418 4.60 -30.19 23.11
N ALA A 419 3.99 -30.25 24.30
CA ALA A 419 4.63 -29.80 25.52
C ALA A 419 5.93 -30.58 25.83
N VAL A 420 5.93 -31.90 25.70
CA VAL A 420 7.11 -32.76 25.94
C VAL A 420 8.22 -32.54 24.90
N LEU A 421 7.89 -32.20 23.65
CA LEU A 421 8.90 -31.84 22.65
C LEU A 421 9.53 -30.47 22.95
N PHE A 422 8.70 -29.43 23.20
CA PHE A 422 9.16 -28.06 23.29
C PHE A 422 9.75 -27.68 24.67
N SER A 423 9.28 -28.28 25.77
CA SER A 423 9.82 -28.03 27.13
C SER A 423 11.32 -28.32 27.27
N LYS A 424 11.89 -29.15 26.39
CA LYS A 424 13.34 -29.42 26.28
C LYS A 424 14.18 -28.17 25.98
N TYR A 425 13.55 -27.08 25.52
CA TYR A 425 14.20 -25.83 25.16
C TYR A 425 13.85 -24.65 26.09
N GLY A 426 12.93 -24.84 27.05
CA GLY A 426 12.60 -23.80 28.03
C GLY A 426 11.21 -23.91 28.68
N THR A 427 10.95 -23.01 29.63
CA THR A 427 9.65 -22.91 30.33
C THR A 427 8.55 -22.44 29.38
N ILE A 428 7.58 -23.30 29.09
CA ILE A 428 6.39 -22.94 28.31
C ILE A 428 5.41 -22.20 29.23
N ARG A 429 5.06 -20.96 28.88
CA ARG A 429 4.05 -20.14 29.60
C ARG A 429 2.64 -20.21 29.01
N ASP A 430 2.51 -20.49 27.71
CA ASP A 430 1.24 -20.63 26.98
C ASP A 430 1.45 -21.57 25.79
N LEU A 431 0.49 -22.47 25.55
CA LEU A 431 0.46 -23.41 24.42
C LEU A 431 -0.99 -23.58 23.97
N LEU A 432 -1.26 -23.22 22.71
CA LEU A 432 -2.59 -23.25 22.11
C LEU A 432 -2.54 -24.00 20.77
N ILE A 433 -3.05 -25.23 20.73
CA ILE A 433 -3.17 -26.02 19.49
C ILE A 433 -4.47 -25.66 18.75
N LEU A 434 -4.34 -25.24 17.49
CA LEU A 434 -5.48 -24.94 16.63
C LEU A 434 -5.97 -26.21 15.92
N ARG A 435 -6.88 -26.93 16.59
CA ARG A 435 -7.71 -27.98 15.99
C ARG A 435 -8.87 -27.32 15.23
N GLY A 436 -9.08 -27.70 13.97
CA GLY A 436 -10.08 -27.07 13.10
C GLY A 436 -11.47 -27.69 13.27
N SER A 437 -12.50 -26.85 13.42
CA SER A 437 -13.91 -27.25 13.23
C SER A 437 -14.17 -27.68 11.78
N GLN A 438 -15.30 -28.36 11.54
CA GLN A 438 -15.53 -29.18 10.34
C GLN A 438 -15.34 -28.47 8.99
N GLN A 439 -14.68 -29.21 8.08
CA GLN A 439 -14.43 -28.97 6.65
C GLN A 439 -13.61 -27.73 6.24
N ILE A 440 -12.75 -27.97 5.23
CA ILE A 440 -11.90 -26.99 4.52
C ILE A 440 -10.80 -26.30 5.38
N SER A 441 -9.80 -27.12 5.75
CA SER A 441 -8.38 -26.73 5.82
C SER A 441 -7.89 -25.80 6.95
N LYS A 442 -7.54 -26.36 8.13
CA LYS A 442 -6.38 -25.89 8.95
C LYS A 442 -5.87 -26.75 10.13
N ALA A 443 -6.36 -27.96 10.37
CA ALA A 443 -5.84 -28.80 11.47
C ALA A 443 -4.35 -29.14 11.27
N GLY A 444 -3.50 -28.77 12.25
CA GLY A 444 -2.04 -29.01 12.21
C GLY A 444 -1.15 -27.78 12.49
N CYS A 445 -1.57 -26.86 13.36
CA CYS A 445 -0.71 -25.76 13.84
C CYS A 445 -1.03 -25.35 15.28
N ALA A 446 -0.07 -24.71 15.95
CA ALA A 446 -0.16 -24.24 17.33
C ALA A 446 0.56 -22.89 17.51
N PHE A 447 0.24 -22.21 18.61
CA PHE A 447 1.06 -21.12 19.14
C PHE A 447 1.66 -21.53 20.47
N LEU A 448 2.90 -21.13 20.74
CA LEU A 448 3.61 -21.41 21.98
C LEU A 448 4.34 -20.15 22.45
N LYS A 449 4.34 -19.86 23.74
CA LYS A 449 5.01 -18.70 24.35
C LYS A 449 6.01 -19.20 25.40
N TYR A 450 7.27 -18.81 25.24
CA TYR A 450 8.31 -19.08 26.23
C TYR A 450 8.38 -17.99 27.30
N GLU A 451 9.11 -18.30 28.37
CA GLU A 451 9.45 -17.36 29.42
C GLU A 451 10.54 -16.35 28.98
N THR A 452 11.50 -16.77 28.17
CA THR A 452 12.61 -15.91 27.70
C THR A 452 12.84 -15.98 26.18
N LYS A 453 13.59 -15.01 25.64
CA LYS A 453 13.92 -14.91 24.20
C LYS A 453 14.85 -16.06 23.76
N GLU A 454 15.78 -16.45 24.63
CA GLU A 454 16.82 -17.46 24.37
C GLU A 454 16.19 -18.86 24.24
N GLN A 455 15.21 -19.17 25.10
CA GLN A 455 14.40 -20.40 25.01
C GLN A 455 13.67 -20.49 23.68
N ALA A 456 13.07 -19.38 23.22
CA ALA A 456 12.38 -19.31 21.94
C ALA A 456 13.33 -19.44 20.74
N LEU A 457 14.52 -18.84 20.81
CA LEU A 457 15.57 -18.98 19.79
C LEU A 457 16.11 -20.41 19.72
N ALA A 458 16.42 -21.04 20.87
CA ALA A 458 16.90 -22.41 20.94
C ALA A 458 15.90 -23.41 20.33
N ALA A 459 14.60 -23.26 20.65
CA ALA A 459 13.55 -24.06 20.05
C ALA A 459 13.39 -23.83 18.54
N LEU A 460 13.49 -22.58 18.09
CA LEU A 460 13.40 -22.22 16.67
C LEU A 460 14.58 -22.79 15.88
N GLU A 461 15.82 -22.64 16.37
CA GLU A 461 17.00 -23.17 15.69
C GLU A 461 17.01 -24.70 15.67
N ALA A 462 16.65 -25.36 16.77
CA ALA A 462 16.71 -26.81 16.86
C ALA A 462 15.61 -27.52 16.05
N LEU A 463 14.39 -26.98 16.01
CA LEU A 463 13.22 -27.68 15.47
C LEU A 463 12.81 -27.24 14.06
N ASN A 464 12.98 -25.97 13.69
CA ASN A 464 12.46 -25.43 12.41
C ASN A 464 13.10 -26.12 11.20
N GLY A 465 12.29 -26.79 10.37
CA GLY A 465 12.72 -27.54 9.18
C GLY A 465 13.55 -28.81 9.46
N LYS A 466 14.04 -28.98 10.69
CA LYS A 466 14.94 -30.07 11.11
C LYS A 466 14.18 -31.25 11.72
N HIS A 467 13.18 -30.99 12.57
CA HIS A 467 12.47 -32.03 13.31
C HIS A 467 11.22 -32.52 12.56
N ARG A 468 10.98 -33.84 12.57
CA ARG A 468 9.80 -34.50 11.97
C ARG A 468 9.10 -35.30 13.06
N MET A 469 7.80 -35.06 13.23
CA MET A 469 6.96 -35.83 14.15
C MET A 469 6.50 -37.14 13.50
N GLU A 470 6.31 -38.17 14.31
CA GLU A 470 5.66 -39.41 13.87
C GLU A 470 4.25 -39.10 13.32
N GLY A 471 3.87 -39.80 12.24
CA GLY A 471 2.66 -39.49 11.48
C GLY A 471 2.72 -38.24 10.60
N SER A 472 3.86 -37.51 10.50
CA SER A 472 4.04 -36.40 9.55
C SER A 472 5.09 -36.68 8.47
N SER A 473 4.71 -36.53 7.21
CA SER A 473 5.61 -36.56 6.06
C SER A 473 6.40 -35.25 5.85
N VAL A 474 6.17 -34.22 6.67
CA VAL A 474 6.72 -32.86 6.54
C VAL A 474 7.37 -32.43 7.87
N PRO A 475 8.55 -31.78 7.87
CA PRO A 475 9.16 -31.28 9.10
C PRO A 475 8.36 -30.11 9.70
N LEU A 476 8.52 -29.89 11.00
CA LEU A 476 7.88 -28.80 11.72
C LEU A 476 8.36 -27.43 11.21
N VAL A 477 7.44 -26.49 11.06
CA VAL A 477 7.75 -25.10 10.73
C VAL A 477 7.63 -24.27 12.00
N VAL A 478 8.76 -23.85 12.58
CA VAL A 478 8.79 -23.04 13.80
C VAL A 478 9.31 -21.65 13.47
N LYS A 479 8.51 -20.63 13.75
CA LYS A 479 8.84 -19.22 13.44
C LYS A 479 8.22 -18.29 14.48
N TRP A 480 8.66 -17.03 14.55
CA TRP A 480 7.96 -15.98 15.31
C TRP A 480 6.50 -15.84 14.85
N ALA A 481 5.59 -15.58 15.78
CA ALA A 481 4.16 -15.43 15.48
C ALA A 481 3.86 -14.08 14.80
N ASP A 482 3.09 -14.08 13.70
CA ASP A 482 2.55 -12.86 13.09
C ASP A 482 1.67 -12.14 14.13
N THR A 483 1.88 -10.83 14.34
CA THR A 483 1.05 -10.01 15.24
C THR A 483 -0.41 -10.02 14.82
N GLU A 484 -1.34 -9.75 15.72
CA GLU A 484 -2.77 -9.71 15.37
C GLU A 484 -3.06 -8.62 14.33
N LYS A 485 -2.30 -7.51 14.34
CA LYS A 485 -2.38 -6.46 13.31
C LYS A 485 -1.94 -6.95 11.92
N GLU A 486 -0.81 -7.65 11.83
CA GLU A 486 -0.34 -8.25 10.57
C GLU A 486 -1.28 -9.37 10.10
N ARG A 487 -1.79 -10.18 11.04
CA ARG A 487 -2.78 -11.22 10.79
C ARG A 487 -4.07 -10.65 10.22
N GLN A 488 -4.55 -9.51 10.72
CA GLN A 488 -5.72 -8.81 10.20
C GLN A 488 -5.47 -8.22 8.82
N ALA A 489 -4.33 -7.57 8.58
CA ALA A 489 -3.93 -7.11 7.26
C ALA A 489 -3.89 -8.27 6.23
N ARG A 490 -3.27 -9.40 6.61
CA ARG A 490 -3.16 -10.62 5.80
C ARG A 490 -4.51 -11.32 5.61
N ARG A 491 -5.43 -11.26 6.59
CA ARG A 491 -6.83 -11.71 6.46
C ARG A 491 -7.61 -10.85 5.47
N ALA A 492 -7.51 -9.52 5.56
CA ALA A 492 -8.18 -8.61 4.64
C ALA A 492 -7.69 -8.80 3.20
N GLN A 493 -6.37 -8.85 3.01
CA GLN A 493 -5.74 -9.12 1.72
C GLN A 493 -6.15 -10.48 1.13
N LYS A 494 -6.27 -11.52 1.97
CA LYS A 494 -6.73 -12.84 1.52
C LYS A 494 -8.24 -12.91 1.26
N ALA A 495 -9.07 -12.20 2.02
CA ALA A 495 -10.51 -12.08 1.77
C ALA A 495 -10.79 -11.43 0.41
N GLN A 496 -10.05 -10.36 0.07
CA GLN A 496 -10.09 -9.75 -1.27
C GLN A 496 -9.72 -10.76 -2.39
N SER A 497 -8.88 -11.77 -2.11
CA SER A 497 -8.51 -12.79 -3.09
C SER A 497 -9.48 -13.98 -3.21
N GLN A 498 -10.37 -14.20 -2.23
CA GLN A 498 -11.38 -15.27 -2.29
C GLN A 498 -12.73 -14.80 -2.85
N ALA A 499 -13.02 -13.50 -2.81
CA ALA A 499 -14.19 -12.92 -3.48
C ALA A 499 -14.20 -13.15 -5.01
N SER A 500 -13.04 -13.47 -5.60
CA SER A 500 -12.85 -13.75 -7.04
C SER A 500 -12.81 -15.24 -7.39
N SER A 501 -13.13 -16.17 -6.47
CA SER A 501 -13.01 -17.62 -6.71
C SER A 501 -14.32 -18.42 -6.56
N VAL A 502 -15.49 -17.79 -6.72
CA VAL A 502 -16.80 -18.49 -6.70
C VAL A 502 -17.59 -18.17 -7.97
N SER A 503 -17.11 -18.66 -9.12
CA SER A 503 -17.79 -18.56 -10.43
C SER A 503 -17.24 -19.55 -11.46
N ASN A 504 -17.15 -20.84 -11.13
CA ASN A 504 -17.32 -21.89 -12.15
C ASN A 504 -17.58 -23.28 -11.56
N ALA A 505 -18.78 -23.80 -11.81
CA ALA A 505 -19.11 -25.22 -11.78
C ALA A 505 -20.21 -25.47 -12.82
N GLY A 506 -19.85 -26.09 -13.94
CA GLY A 506 -20.82 -26.67 -14.89
C GLY A 506 -21.30 -28.04 -14.38
N SER A 507 -22.36 -28.62 -14.93
CA SER A 507 -23.01 -28.28 -16.21
C SER A 507 -24.47 -28.75 -16.31
N MET A 508 -25.28 -27.94 -17.01
CA MET A 508 -26.47 -28.30 -17.82
C MET A 508 -27.62 -29.14 -17.22
N GLN A 509 -28.80 -28.52 -17.16
CA GLN A 509 -29.95 -28.97 -17.98
C GLN A 509 -30.91 -27.78 -18.28
N GLN A 510 -31.83 -27.97 -19.23
CA GLN A 510 -32.75 -26.97 -19.82
C GLN A 510 -34.09 -27.65 -20.16
N PRO A 511 -35.19 -26.93 -20.54
CA PRO A 511 -35.59 -25.54 -20.28
C PRO A 511 -37.04 -25.40 -19.73
N SER A 512 -37.52 -24.16 -19.59
CA SER A 512 -38.82 -23.71 -19.05
C SER A 512 -40.09 -24.09 -19.83
N ILE A 513 -41.27 -24.05 -19.16
CA ILE A 513 -42.40 -23.10 -19.42
C ILE A 513 -43.64 -23.45 -18.56
N PHE A 514 -44.08 -22.53 -17.68
CA PHE A 514 -45.48 -22.10 -17.55
C PHE A 514 -45.51 -20.68 -16.93
N GLY A 515 -46.63 -19.98 -16.99
CA GLY A 515 -46.66 -18.51 -16.90
C GLY A 515 -46.73 -17.89 -15.49
N ALA A 516 -45.89 -16.88 -15.26
CA ALA A 516 -46.25 -15.63 -14.58
C ALA A 516 -45.27 -14.49 -14.93
N LEU A 517 -45.80 -13.39 -15.46
CA LEU A 517 -45.18 -12.08 -15.69
C LEU A 517 -46.15 -11.02 -15.08
N PRO A 518 -45.83 -9.71 -14.90
CA PRO A 518 -44.81 -8.95 -15.65
C PRO A 518 -44.06 -7.80 -14.92
N MET A 519 -43.26 -7.08 -15.72
CA MET A 519 -42.72 -5.70 -15.54
C MET A 519 -41.73 -5.40 -14.39
N GLY A 520 -40.82 -4.45 -14.65
CA GLY A 520 -39.83 -3.97 -13.66
C GLY A 520 -38.84 -2.91 -14.16
N TYR A 521 -38.53 -2.90 -15.47
CA TYR A 521 -37.74 -1.87 -16.17
C TYR A 521 -36.28 -1.63 -15.75
N MET A 522 -35.57 -0.85 -16.57
CA MET A 522 -34.12 -0.64 -16.54
C MET A 522 -33.69 0.56 -15.66
N SER A 523 -32.44 0.46 -15.16
CA SER A 523 -31.45 1.51 -14.85
C SER A 523 -31.81 2.98 -15.19
N PRO A 524 -31.46 3.95 -14.31
CA PRO A 524 -30.26 4.73 -14.63
C PRO A 524 -29.34 5.14 -13.45
N TYR A 525 -28.03 4.93 -13.66
CA TYR A 525 -26.88 5.85 -13.53
C TYR A 525 -26.75 6.95 -12.43
N ASN A 526 -25.48 7.14 -11.98
CA ASN A 526 -24.89 8.22 -11.16
C ASN A 526 -25.30 8.34 -9.66
N GLY A 527 -24.41 8.77 -8.74
CA GLY A 527 -22.97 9.07 -8.89
C GLY A 527 -22.30 9.68 -7.64
N TYR A 528 -20.99 9.98 -7.76
CA TYR A 528 -20.07 10.66 -6.80
C TYR A 528 -19.52 9.89 -5.57
N GLY A 529 -18.22 10.09 -5.32
CA GLY A 529 -17.45 9.60 -4.17
C GLY A 529 -15.94 9.87 -4.34
N TYR A 530 -15.40 10.88 -3.64
CA TYR A 530 -14.04 11.43 -3.86
C TYR A 530 -12.89 10.52 -3.34
N GLN A 531 -11.69 10.68 -3.91
CA GLN A 531 -10.42 10.12 -3.36
C GLN A 531 -9.51 11.23 -2.79
N PRO A 532 -8.67 10.93 -1.77
CA PRO A 532 -7.46 11.69 -1.46
C PRO A 532 -6.24 11.20 -2.28
N PRO A 533 -5.20 12.02 -2.51
CA PRO A 533 -4.12 11.72 -3.45
C PRO A 533 -2.91 10.98 -2.85
N GLY A 534 -2.22 10.21 -3.71
CA GLY A 534 -0.75 10.14 -3.71
C GLY A 534 -0.03 9.19 -2.75
N ALA A 535 -0.06 7.87 -3.02
CA ALA A 535 0.98 6.94 -2.58
C ALA A 535 1.10 5.72 -3.51
N TYR A 536 2.31 5.45 -4.04
CA TYR A 536 2.61 4.17 -4.69
C TYR A 536 2.81 3.09 -3.61
N GLY A 537 2.03 2.01 -3.68
CA GLY A 537 2.11 0.88 -2.74
C GLY A 537 2.33 -0.44 -3.48
N LEU A 538 3.27 -1.26 -3.00
CA LEU A 538 3.58 -2.54 -3.61
C LEU A 538 2.45 -3.56 -3.42
N MET A 539 2.23 -4.39 -4.43
CA MET A 539 1.50 -5.66 -4.33
C MET A 539 2.41 -6.79 -4.80
N GLN A 540 2.80 -7.66 -3.87
CA GLN A 540 3.76 -8.73 -4.06
C GLN A 540 3.04 -10.07 -3.92
N TYR A 541 3.12 -10.93 -4.94
CA TYR A 541 2.61 -12.30 -4.92
C TYR A 541 3.59 -13.27 -5.58
N PRO A 542 3.78 -14.50 -5.07
CA PRO A 542 4.77 -15.43 -5.62
C PRO A 542 4.28 -16.15 -6.87
N LEU A 543 5.21 -16.44 -7.79
CA LEU A 543 5.05 -17.46 -8.83
C LEU A 543 5.46 -18.83 -8.28
N ALA A 544 4.87 -19.90 -8.83
CA ALA A 544 5.26 -21.28 -8.58
C ALA A 544 5.77 -21.93 -9.89
N SER A 545 6.68 -22.88 -9.77
CA SER A 545 7.45 -23.47 -10.88
C SER A 545 6.68 -24.52 -11.70
N MET A 546 6.97 -24.59 -13.01
CA MET A 546 6.48 -25.62 -13.94
C MET A 546 7.22 -26.97 -13.84
N ARG A 547 6.55 -28.05 -14.27
CA ARG A 547 7.17 -29.17 -15.03
C ARG A 547 6.13 -30.05 -15.77
N ASN A 548 6.30 -30.20 -17.09
CA ASN A 548 6.07 -31.33 -18.05
C ASN A 548 4.89 -32.36 -17.81
N GLN A 549 4.27 -33.01 -18.82
CA GLN A 549 4.58 -33.26 -20.26
C GLN A 549 3.35 -33.76 -21.08
N ALA A 550 3.32 -33.53 -22.42
CA ALA A 550 2.71 -34.27 -23.58
C ALA A 550 1.34 -35.06 -23.51
N ALA A 551 0.55 -35.31 -24.59
CA ALA A 551 0.31 -34.70 -25.93
C ALA A 551 -0.90 -35.40 -26.68
N PHE A 552 -1.49 -34.76 -27.72
CA PHE A 552 -2.40 -35.32 -28.79
C PHE A 552 -3.88 -35.71 -28.45
N HIS A 553 -4.90 -35.83 -29.36
CA HIS A 553 -5.25 -35.17 -30.66
C HIS A 553 -6.68 -35.52 -31.23
N ASN A 554 -7.34 -34.57 -31.93
CA ASN A 554 -8.29 -34.66 -33.10
C ASN A 554 -9.76 -35.23 -33.13
N MET A 555 -10.59 -34.59 -34.01
CA MET A 555 -11.86 -34.98 -34.73
C MET A 555 -13.27 -34.56 -34.20
N ILE A 556 -14.20 -34.17 -35.11
CA ILE A 556 -15.58 -33.61 -34.85
C ILE A 556 -16.54 -33.79 -36.08
N PRO A 557 -17.83 -34.22 -35.94
CA PRO A 557 -18.89 -33.83 -36.92
C PRO A 557 -20.39 -33.73 -36.46
N SER A 558 -20.98 -32.53 -36.56
CA SER A 558 -22.23 -32.08 -37.27
C SER A 558 -23.67 -32.70 -37.19
N VAL A 559 -24.69 -31.80 -37.39
CA VAL A 559 -26.12 -31.93 -37.90
C VAL A 559 -27.28 -32.27 -36.89
N ASN A 560 -28.60 -31.90 -37.02
CA ASN A 560 -29.37 -30.61 -37.22
C ASN A 560 -30.95 -30.80 -37.06
N GLN A 561 -31.77 -29.73 -36.86
CA GLN A 561 -33.29 -29.60 -36.80
C GLN A 561 -34.05 -30.10 -35.51
N GLY A 562 -35.36 -29.89 -35.17
CA GLY A 562 -36.59 -29.16 -35.65
C GLY A 562 -37.92 -29.93 -35.24
N LEU A 563 -39.21 -29.51 -35.09
CA LEU A 563 -40.12 -28.29 -34.99
C LEU A 563 -41.45 -28.75 -34.21
N GLN A 564 -42.75 -28.29 -34.19
CA GLN A 564 -43.64 -27.21 -34.76
C GLN A 564 -45.12 -27.12 -34.12
N TYR A 565 -45.63 -25.93 -33.66
CA TYR A 565 -47.06 -25.40 -33.49
C TYR A 565 -48.24 -26.17 -32.77
N PRO A 566 -49.50 -25.63 -32.54
CA PRO A 566 -50.17 -24.28 -32.69
C PRO A 566 -51.18 -23.71 -31.59
N LEU A 567 -51.57 -22.39 -31.70
CA LEU A 567 -52.90 -21.67 -31.49
C LEU A 567 -53.61 -21.19 -30.13
N ALA A 568 -53.75 -19.84 -29.96
CA ALA A 568 -54.95 -18.92 -29.81
C ALA A 568 -55.96 -18.70 -28.59
N TYR A 569 -56.01 -17.43 -28.05
CA TYR A 569 -57.16 -16.48 -27.74
C TYR A 569 -58.31 -16.73 -26.67
N PRO A 570 -59.18 -15.75 -26.21
CA PRO A 570 -59.09 -14.25 -25.93
C PRO A 570 -59.98 -13.57 -24.77
N VAL A 571 -59.83 -12.22 -24.55
CA VAL A 571 -60.69 -11.06 -23.97
C VAL A 571 -61.21 -10.80 -22.49
N ASP A 572 -61.01 -9.52 -22.03
CA ASP A 572 -61.94 -8.46 -21.44
C ASP A 572 -62.18 -8.05 -19.92
N GLY A 573 -62.39 -6.71 -19.66
CA GLY A 573 -63.43 -6.11 -18.75
C GLY A 573 -63.21 -5.35 -17.38
N GLY A 574 -63.21 -3.99 -17.31
CA GLY A 574 -64.12 -3.14 -16.45
C GLY A 574 -63.84 -2.48 -15.03
N HIS A 575 -63.64 -1.13 -14.97
CA HIS A 575 -64.29 -0.02 -14.15
C HIS A 575 -64.21 0.29 -12.57
N LEU A 576 -63.82 1.55 -12.24
CA LEU A 576 -64.26 2.64 -11.27
C LEU A 576 -64.57 2.50 -9.72
N GLY A 577 -64.31 3.59 -8.93
CA GLY A 577 -64.86 3.90 -7.54
C GLY A 577 -64.16 5.08 -6.76
N ASP A 578 -64.85 5.85 -5.88
CA ASP A 578 -64.45 7.24 -5.43
C ASP A 578 -64.52 7.61 -3.89
N SER A 579 -63.88 8.74 -3.48
CA SER A 579 -64.28 9.78 -2.45
C SER A 579 -63.85 9.83 -0.92
N ASN A 580 -63.13 10.93 -0.55
CA ASN A 580 -63.34 12.01 0.48
C ASN A 580 -63.35 11.85 2.06
N GLY A 581 -62.96 12.90 2.85
CA GLY A 581 -63.33 13.07 4.31
C GLY A 581 -62.43 13.84 5.36
N SER A 582 -62.69 15.14 5.58
CA SER A 582 -62.33 16.15 6.65
C SER A 582 -61.96 15.86 8.16
N GLY A 583 -61.36 16.84 8.90
CA GLY A 583 -61.72 17.14 10.35
C GLY A 583 -60.65 17.67 11.38
N HIS A 584 -60.98 18.64 12.25
CA HIS A 584 -60.13 19.40 13.26
C HIS A 584 -61.04 20.10 14.34
N PRO A 585 -60.64 20.96 15.36
CA PRO A 585 -59.35 21.38 16.03
C PRO A 585 -59.40 21.51 17.64
N VAL A 586 -58.53 22.36 18.27
CA VAL A 586 -58.58 23.13 19.59
C VAL A 586 -58.40 22.44 21.00
N ASN A 587 -57.93 23.07 22.12
CA ASN A 587 -57.41 24.44 22.44
C ASN A 587 -56.46 24.56 23.70
N MET A 588 -55.65 25.66 23.79
CA MET A 588 -55.21 26.57 24.91
C MET A 588 -55.09 26.11 26.41
N LYS A 589 -54.44 26.80 27.40
CA LYS A 589 -53.85 28.16 27.61
C LYS A 589 -52.89 28.14 28.85
N THR A 590 -51.75 28.86 28.95
CA THR A 590 -51.57 30.19 29.60
C THR A 590 -50.06 30.54 29.75
N ASN A 591 -49.73 31.81 30.05
CA ASN A 591 -48.40 32.36 30.42
C ASN A 591 -48.64 33.73 31.15
N PRO A 592 -47.77 34.31 32.01
CA PRO A 592 -46.67 35.16 31.49
C PRO A 592 -45.41 35.44 32.40
N ALA A 593 -44.40 36.06 31.77
CA ALA A 593 -43.49 37.11 32.27
C ALA A 593 -42.39 36.86 33.33
N LYS A 594 -41.13 36.84 32.88
CA LYS A 594 -40.17 37.97 33.01
C LYS A 594 -38.95 37.79 32.06
N SER A 595 -38.14 38.83 31.86
CA SER A 595 -37.21 38.93 30.70
C SER A 595 -35.75 39.25 31.06
N SER A 596 -34.81 38.43 30.57
CA SER A 596 -33.39 38.78 30.38
C SER A 596 -32.70 37.81 29.40
N SER A 597 -32.11 38.36 28.32
CA SER A 597 -31.07 37.82 27.41
C SER A 597 -30.81 36.29 27.31
N PRO A 598 -30.85 35.69 26.10
CA PRO A 598 -30.61 34.26 25.91
C PRO A 598 -29.12 33.88 26.03
N THR A 599 -28.83 32.80 26.77
CA THR A 599 -27.55 32.08 26.69
C THR A 599 -27.83 30.65 26.25
N ALA A 600 -27.14 30.15 25.21
CA ALA A 600 -27.48 28.89 24.57
C ALA A 600 -26.96 27.68 25.36
N ASN A 601 -27.86 26.98 26.07
CA ASN A 601 -27.52 25.79 26.84
C ASN A 601 -27.16 24.60 25.93
N SER A 602 -25.91 24.15 25.99
CA SER A 602 -25.48 22.88 25.40
C SER A 602 -25.74 21.73 26.36
N GLY A 603 -26.80 20.96 26.13
CA GLY A 603 -27.13 19.78 26.93
C GLY A 603 -25.99 18.75 26.94
N THR A 604 -25.45 18.45 28.13
CA THR A 604 -24.43 17.43 28.35
C THR A 604 -25.00 16.04 28.05
N GLN A 605 -24.36 15.30 27.13
CA GLN A 605 -24.74 13.91 26.86
C GLN A 605 -24.34 13.02 28.04
N ILE A 606 -25.30 12.28 28.59
CA ILE A 606 -25.04 11.28 29.62
C ILE A 606 -24.50 10.03 28.92
N GLU A 607 -23.20 9.78 29.07
CA GLU A 607 -22.54 8.58 28.56
C GLU A 607 -22.65 7.44 29.57
N GLY A 608 -22.83 6.21 29.06
CA GLY A 608 -22.79 4.98 29.83
C GLY A 608 -21.37 4.49 30.13
N PRO A 609 -21.23 3.37 30.86
CA PRO A 609 -19.93 2.78 31.17
C PRO A 609 -19.17 2.31 29.92
N PRO A 610 -17.84 2.05 30.02
CA PRO A 610 -17.03 1.50 28.93
C PRO A 610 -17.69 0.32 28.21
N GLY A 611 -17.83 0.44 26.89
CA GLY A 611 -18.53 -0.55 26.04
C GLY A 611 -20.06 -0.43 25.97
N ALA A 612 -20.72 0.46 26.74
CA ALA A 612 -22.17 0.68 26.67
C ALA A 612 -22.60 1.78 25.68
N ASN A 613 -21.65 2.47 25.05
CA ASN A 613 -21.89 3.63 24.18
C ASN A 613 -21.80 3.25 22.70
N LEU A 614 -22.83 3.59 21.92
CA LEU A 614 -22.95 3.29 20.49
C LEU A 614 -22.84 4.54 19.62
N PHE A 615 -22.32 4.36 18.41
CA PHE A 615 -22.38 5.32 17.31
C PHE A 615 -23.12 4.69 16.12
N ILE A 616 -24.09 5.42 15.59
CA ILE A 616 -25.10 4.96 14.64
C ILE A 616 -25.05 5.84 13.40
N TYR A 617 -24.87 5.24 12.23
CA TYR A 617 -24.89 5.92 10.93
C TYR A 617 -26.09 5.48 10.09
N HIS A 618 -26.44 6.30 9.11
CA HIS A 618 -27.54 6.11 8.16
C HIS A 618 -28.93 6.11 8.82
N ILE A 619 -29.05 6.81 9.95
CA ILE A 619 -30.32 7.21 10.55
C ILE A 619 -31.13 7.95 9.47
N PRO A 620 -32.45 7.72 9.32
CA PRO A 620 -33.27 8.49 8.39
C PRO A 620 -33.22 10.00 8.70
N GLN A 621 -33.48 10.83 7.69
CA GLN A 621 -33.28 12.29 7.80
C GLN A 621 -34.38 12.95 8.67
N GLU A 622 -35.51 12.27 8.77
CA GLU A 622 -36.73 12.58 9.50
C GLU A 622 -36.74 12.06 10.95
N TYR A 623 -35.71 11.31 11.38
CA TYR A 623 -35.57 10.82 12.75
C TYR A 623 -34.77 11.81 13.61
N GLY A 624 -35.34 12.20 14.76
CA GLY A 624 -34.68 12.97 15.80
C GLY A 624 -34.21 12.10 16.97
N ASP A 625 -33.91 12.77 18.09
CA ASP A 625 -33.38 12.11 19.29
C ASP A 625 -34.38 11.12 19.90
N GLN A 626 -35.68 11.47 19.91
CA GLN A 626 -36.73 10.69 20.53
C GLN A 626 -37.04 9.42 19.73
N GLU A 627 -37.09 9.53 18.41
CA GLU A 627 -37.32 8.41 17.49
C GLU A 627 -36.14 7.43 17.56
N LEU A 628 -34.91 7.95 17.65
CA LEU A 628 -33.71 7.14 17.88
C LEU A 628 -33.72 6.44 19.25
N SER A 629 -34.14 7.13 20.32
CA SER A 629 -34.31 6.51 21.64
C SER A 629 -35.36 5.40 21.62
N ASN A 630 -36.52 5.68 21.02
CA ASN A 630 -37.65 4.76 20.95
C ASN A 630 -37.33 3.50 20.13
N ALA A 631 -36.48 3.60 19.10
CA ALA A 631 -36.02 2.48 18.30
C ALA A 631 -34.95 1.61 18.99
N PHE A 632 -34.29 2.09 20.04
CA PHE A 632 -33.19 1.40 20.72
C PHE A 632 -33.53 0.93 22.15
N GLN A 633 -34.54 1.50 22.82
CA GLN A 633 -34.96 1.08 24.18
C GLN A 633 -35.32 -0.41 24.32
N GLY A 634 -35.67 -1.09 23.22
CA GLY A 634 -36.00 -2.53 23.22
C GLY A 634 -34.84 -3.47 23.55
N PHE A 635 -33.59 -2.99 23.55
CA PHE A 635 -32.40 -3.78 23.86
C PHE A 635 -31.86 -3.54 25.28
N GLY A 636 -32.43 -2.59 26.00
CA GLY A 636 -32.02 -2.20 27.35
C GLY A 636 -32.27 -0.72 27.62
N ARG A 637 -31.98 -0.26 28.84
CA ARG A 637 -32.28 1.11 29.25
C ARG A 637 -31.32 2.11 28.62
N VAL A 638 -31.84 2.93 27.72
CA VAL A 638 -31.13 4.06 27.12
C VAL A 638 -30.98 5.19 28.14
N LEU A 639 -29.75 5.65 28.37
CA LEU A 639 -29.40 6.82 29.19
C LEU A 639 -29.39 8.11 28.36
N SER A 640 -29.01 8.04 27.09
CA SER A 640 -29.11 9.15 26.15
C SER A 640 -29.19 8.67 24.71
N ALA A 641 -29.93 9.40 23.88
CA ALA A 641 -29.89 9.30 22.43
C ALA A 641 -29.69 10.71 21.85
N LYS A 642 -28.86 10.86 20.82
CA LYS A 642 -28.67 12.15 20.15
C LYS A 642 -28.37 12.00 18.66
N VAL A 643 -29.26 12.53 17.82
CA VAL A 643 -29.02 12.74 16.39
C VAL A 643 -28.26 14.06 16.18
N PHE A 644 -27.30 14.05 15.28
CA PHE A 644 -26.50 15.23 14.96
C PHE A 644 -27.10 15.96 13.75
N ILE A 645 -27.44 17.22 13.95
CA ILE A 645 -28.08 18.11 12.97
C ILE A 645 -27.05 19.15 12.49
N ASP A 646 -27.14 19.60 11.23
CA ASP A 646 -26.36 20.74 10.78
C ASP A 646 -26.91 22.05 11.32
N LYS A 647 -26.09 22.80 12.05
CA LYS A 647 -26.48 24.09 12.64
C LYS A 647 -26.74 25.18 11.60
N ALA A 648 -26.25 25.04 10.37
CA ALA A 648 -26.46 26.03 9.31
C ALA A 648 -27.73 25.79 8.49
N THR A 649 -28.25 24.56 8.42
CA THR A 649 -29.41 24.21 7.58
C THR A 649 -30.59 23.59 8.34
N GLY A 650 -30.40 23.22 9.62
CA GLY A 650 -31.43 22.52 10.41
C GLY A 650 -31.63 21.04 10.03
N VAL A 651 -30.88 20.51 9.06
CA VAL A 651 -31.07 19.15 8.53
C VAL A 651 -30.26 18.11 9.30
N SER A 652 -30.87 16.95 9.58
CA SER A 652 -30.18 15.79 10.18
C SER A 652 -29.00 15.33 9.31
N LYS A 653 -27.82 15.17 9.94
CA LYS A 653 -26.63 14.58 9.30
C LYS A 653 -26.71 13.05 9.16
N CYS A 654 -27.87 12.45 9.45
CA CYS A 654 -28.13 11.01 9.34
C CYS A 654 -27.19 10.15 10.20
N PHE A 655 -26.68 10.68 11.32
CA PHE A 655 -25.88 9.95 12.30
C PHE A 655 -26.14 10.44 13.73
N GLY A 656 -25.85 9.61 14.72
CA GLY A 656 -26.10 9.91 16.13
C GLY A 656 -25.46 8.91 17.09
N PHE A 657 -25.61 9.14 18.38
CA PHE A 657 -25.17 8.24 19.46
C PHE A 657 -26.36 7.72 20.25
N VAL A 658 -26.21 6.52 20.83
CA VAL A 658 -27.09 5.96 21.86
C VAL A 658 -26.20 5.39 22.98
N SER A 659 -26.47 5.77 24.22
CA SER A 659 -25.75 5.34 25.41
C SER A 659 -26.66 4.47 26.28
N TYR A 660 -26.22 3.27 26.65
CA TYR A 660 -26.95 2.38 27.57
C TYR A 660 -26.35 2.43 28.98
N ASP A 661 -27.10 1.95 29.97
CA ASP A 661 -26.56 1.70 31.32
C ASP A 661 -25.62 0.47 31.40
N SER A 662 -25.64 -0.40 30.39
CA SER A 662 -24.95 -1.69 30.42
C SER A 662 -24.33 -2.07 29.06
N PRO A 663 -23.08 -2.60 29.02
CA PRO A 663 -22.46 -3.05 27.77
C PRO A 663 -23.19 -4.22 27.10
N ALA A 664 -23.92 -5.04 27.88
CA ALA A 664 -24.73 -6.13 27.36
C ALA A 664 -25.86 -5.62 26.45
N ALA A 665 -26.59 -4.57 26.87
CA ALA A 665 -27.62 -3.93 26.06
C ALA A 665 -27.05 -3.32 24.77
N ALA A 666 -25.90 -2.66 24.86
CA ALA A 666 -25.19 -2.10 23.71
C ALA A 666 -24.78 -3.19 22.69
N GLN A 667 -24.29 -4.34 23.15
CA GLN A 667 -23.93 -5.46 22.27
C GLN A 667 -25.16 -6.15 21.68
N ALA A 668 -26.25 -6.30 22.43
CA ALA A 668 -27.53 -6.82 21.91
C ALA A 668 -28.08 -5.91 20.79
N ALA A 669 -28.06 -4.59 21.00
CA ALA A 669 -28.46 -3.61 20.00
C ALA A 669 -27.56 -3.63 18.76
N ILE A 670 -26.24 -3.80 18.89
CA ILE A 670 -25.34 -4.00 17.73
C ILE A 670 -25.75 -5.25 16.96
N ASN A 671 -26.01 -6.37 17.64
CA ASN A 671 -26.29 -7.66 16.99
C ASN A 671 -27.59 -7.65 16.17
N VAL A 672 -28.58 -6.84 16.54
CA VAL A 672 -29.90 -6.78 15.87
C VAL A 672 -30.05 -5.56 14.95
N MET A 673 -29.60 -4.38 15.37
CA MET A 673 -29.83 -3.13 14.63
C MET A 673 -28.75 -2.82 13.59
N ASN A 674 -27.57 -3.44 13.65
CA ASN A 674 -26.54 -3.24 12.63
C ASN A 674 -26.92 -3.97 11.32
N GLY A 675 -27.28 -3.18 10.30
CA GLY A 675 -27.80 -3.69 9.02
C GLY A 675 -29.33 -3.67 8.91
N PHE A 676 -30.05 -3.32 9.99
CA PHE A 676 -31.50 -3.20 9.99
C PHE A 676 -31.95 -2.06 9.04
N GLN A 677 -33.03 -2.28 8.29
CA GLN A 677 -33.45 -1.37 7.23
C GLN A 677 -34.59 -0.44 7.68
N LEU A 678 -34.33 0.86 7.67
CA LEU A 678 -35.18 1.92 8.21
C LEU A 678 -35.18 3.10 7.23
N GLY A 679 -36.35 3.61 6.83
CA GLY A 679 -36.45 4.67 5.81
C GLY A 679 -35.75 4.31 4.48
N GLY A 680 -35.79 3.02 4.09
CA GLY A 680 -35.09 2.47 2.92
C GLY A 680 -33.57 2.30 3.07
N LYS A 681 -32.92 2.99 4.02
CA LYS A 681 -31.47 2.90 4.31
C LYS A 681 -31.20 1.79 5.32
N LYS A 682 -29.99 1.21 5.32
CA LYS A 682 -29.57 0.25 6.35
C LYS A 682 -28.76 0.96 7.43
N LEU A 683 -29.23 0.90 8.67
CA LEU A 683 -28.51 1.41 9.83
C LEU A 683 -27.15 0.72 9.96
N LYS A 684 -26.14 1.45 10.41
CA LYS A 684 -24.84 0.89 10.76
C LYS A 684 -24.52 1.27 12.21
N VAL A 685 -24.47 0.27 13.08
CA VAL A 685 -24.37 0.42 14.54
C VAL A 685 -23.03 -0.15 15.00
N GLN A 686 -22.23 0.65 15.70
CA GLN A 686 -20.89 0.27 16.16
C GLN A 686 -20.65 0.80 17.59
N LEU A 687 -19.75 0.18 18.35
CA LEU A 687 -19.27 0.77 19.60
C LEU A 687 -18.61 2.14 19.34
N LYS A 688 -18.94 3.12 20.18
CA LYS A 688 -18.27 4.43 20.22
C LYS A 688 -16.81 4.21 20.62
N LYS A 689 -15.88 4.73 19.83
CA LYS A 689 -14.46 4.72 20.19
C LYS A 689 -14.22 5.71 21.32
N GLU A 690 -13.68 5.23 22.43
CA GLU A 690 -13.31 6.08 23.57
C GLU A 690 -12.18 7.04 23.19
N ASN A 691 -12.48 8.34 23.23
CA ASN A 691 -11.44 9.34 23.32
C ASN A 691 -10.95 9.37 24.77
N LYS A 692 -9.67 9.10 25.01
CA LYS A 692 -9.05 9.33 26.32
C LYS A 692 -8.94 10.83 26.57
N VAL A 693 -9.96 11.40 27.21
CA VAL A 693 -10.00 12.80 27.65
C VAL A 693 -9.60 12.88 29.13
N ASN A 694 -8.79 13.89 29.47
CA ASN A 694 -8.33 14.10 30.84
C ASN A 694 -9.52 14.43 31.76
N HIS A 695 -9.57 13.79 32.93
CA HIS A 695 -10.35 14.36 34.04
C HIS A 695 -9.64 15.63 34.53
N VAL A 696 -10.37 16.73 34.55
CA VAL A 696 -10.01 17.94 35.28
C VAL A 696 -11.06 18.09 36.37
N ASN A 697 -10.73 17.66 37.59
CA ASN A 697 -11.50 18.10 38.76
C ASN A 697 -11.12 19.56 39.00
N GLY A 698 -12.06 20.47 38.75
CA GLY A 698 -11.91 21.87 39.12
C GLY A 698 -12.39 22.10 40.55
N GLU A 699 -11.75 23.04 41.24
CA GLU A 699 -12.38 23.72 42.38
C GLU A 699 -12.10 25.22 42.29
N ILE A 700 -12.71 26.01 43.18
CA ILE A 700 -13.23 27.34 42.88
C ILE A 700 -12.67 28.41 43.82
N ARG A 701 -12.55 29.66 43.31
CA ARG A 701 -12.07 30.89 43.97
C ARG A 701 -10.54 30.95 44.18
N LEU A 702 -9.91 32.14 44.12
CA LEU A 702 -10.44 33.51 43.95
C LEU A 702 -9.82 34.18 42.72
#